data_AF-A0A067K0H2-F1
#
_entry.id   AF-A0A067K0H2-F1
#
_cell.length_a   1.000
_cell.length_b   1.000
_cell.length_c   1.000
_cell.angle_alpha   90.00
_cell.angle_beta   90.00
_cell.angle_gamma   90.00
#
_symmetry.space_group_name_H-M   'P 1'
#
loop_
_entity.id
_entity.type
_entity.pdbx_description
1 polymer ?
#
loop_
_entity_poly.entity_id
_entity_poly.type
_entity_poly.pdbx_seq_one_letter_code
_entity_poly.pdbx_strand_id
1 'polypeptide(L)'
;MKVCVTGAAGYLGSYLVKKLLEKGYIVHATTRNLGDTSKFKDTSEAAVAGVKSIVESCIKAGTVKRLIYTASVVASSPMKEDGLGFKDSMNESCWTPINLSFPNSPQAMTAYTRSKTLSEQEVLRHNSEKLEVVSITCGLVGGGTVHSAMSQSMGILISQVTEDKVWYPTLRQLEDIIGKLPIVHIEDVREAHIFCIEKPSVSGRFLCAKALLSSAEIANYWQKKYPHIAINGGFVENLNREIVLSSTKLKELGFEYKHGVEKILDDTLKVPRKLRAISPSAYTPQMISIGPFHHNEKSLKPMEKHKLRYLAEFCRRTGKNWADLAEKIIEWEEKIRHCYDQTFESYESNMFVKMILLDSVFIIEFFLRRGENFISTEKYKADYMLGKPSREHGILEDLILLENQLPYFVLEDLYEFATGNSGFLSLVSSNLLDYLLPPRIDDDDHKKNRSCDCFSICYGFWISNRFCCQKEHKDDESTSVEGKEIEEKPKHLTDLVRRSRSYKHPVSNNDACIESLYSATKLHEAGVKFKVDKKAWPLDIKFERGELKMPRFEVHDGTERLIRNLMAFEQCHYPNDPYICDYILILDFLVDTEKDVELLIQNGIITNLLGECKSVAKMVNKLCLEITTSGSCFYGVSVDLNKHYENPWFKTVAIMRSVYFSNLWRGTGTIAALVLLFLTFIQSVYSLSRRLESKSTLSIERSQSPIGKLVTEVGAESDSGVLALLSIPKLDDVAGDINAGEKLTKKSFCIIDSLKISFSSSRENGGNISKSSLLLLPSL
;
A
#
# COMPACT_ATOMS: atom_id res chain seq x y z
N MET A 1 -30.48 -14.70 -20.20
CA MET A 1 -30.70 -15.78 -19.21
C MET A 1 -30.23 -15.31 -17.83
N LYS A 2 -30.79 -15.80 -16.72
CA LYS A 2 -30.33 -15.48 -15.35
C LYS A 2 -29.39 -16.58 -14.85
N VAL A 3 -28.28 -16.21 -14.23
CA VAL A 3 -27.27 -17.14 -13.68
C VAL A 3 -26.74 -16.64 -12.33
N CYS A 4 -26.31 -17.56 -11.48
CA CYS A 4 -25.64 -17.25 -10.21
C CYS A 4 -24.17 -17.67 -10.30
N VAL A 5 -23.25 -16.81 -9.87
CA VAL A 5 -21.81 -17.12 -9.78
C VAL A 5 -21.37 -16.94 -8.33
N THR A 6 -21.07 -18.06 -7.68
CA THR A 6 -20.56 -18.07 -6.30
C THR A 6 -19.06 -17.78 -6.26
N GLY A 7 -18.61 -16.95 -5.32
CA GLY A 7 -17.19 -16.59 -5.24
C GLY A 7 -16.77 -15.69 -6.40
N ALA A 8 -17.64 -14.78 -6.83
CA ALA A 8 -17.45 -13.88 -7.97
C ALA A 8 -16.22 -12.96 -7.85
N ALA A 9 -15.78 -12.67 -6.62
CA ALA A 9 -14.54 -11.94 -6.34
C ALA A 9 -13.27 -12.82 -6.41
N GLY A 10 -13.36 -14.10 -6.76
CA GLY A 10 -12.20 -14.97 -7.00
C GLY A 10 -11.65 -14.87 -8.43
N TYR A 11 -10.44 -15.36 -8.65
CA TYR A 11 -9.74 -15.30 -9.95
C TYR A 11 -10.60 -15.81 -11.12
N LEU A 12 -11.08 -17.06 -11.04
CA LEU A 12 -11.98 -17.63 -12.06
C LEU A 12 -13.35 -16.93 -12.10
N GLY A 13 -13.88 -16.57 -10.93
CA GLY A 13 -15.22 -16.01 -10.76
C GLY A 13 -15.38 -14.68 -11.51
N SER A 14 -14.41 -13.77 -11.40
CA SER A 14 -14.49 -12.45 -12.01
C SER A 14 -14.46 -12.52 -13.54
N TYR A 15 -13.58 -13.36 -14.11
CA TYR A 15 -13.51 -13.60 -15.55
C TYR A 15 -14.84 -14.17 -16.07
N LEU A 16 -15.42 -15.14 -15.35
CA LEU A 16 -16.71 -15.73 -15.71
C LEU A 16 -17.86 -14.71 -15.64
N VAL A 17 -17.94 -13.92 -14.56
CA VAL A 17 -18.94 -12.83 -14.43
C VAL A 17 -18.81 -11.83 -15.58
N LYS A 18 -17.59 -11.34 -15.86
CA LYS A 18 -17.34 -10.42 -16.97
C LYS A 18 -17.84 -10.98 -18.30
N LYS A 19 -17.53 -12.24 -18.61
CA LYS A 19 -17.93 -12.86 -19.89
C LYS A 19 -19.41 -13.14 -20.01
N LEU A 20 -20.06 -13.50 -18.91
CA LEU A 20 -21.51 -13.65 -18.85
C LEU A 20 -22.20 -12.31 -19.11
N LEU A 21 -21.73 -11.22 -18.50
CA LEU A 21 -22.24 -9.87 -18.75
C LEU A 21 -22.03 -9.43 -20.21
N GLU A 22 -20.84 -9.66 -20.78
CA GLU A 22 -20.55 -9.42 -22.22
C GLU A 22 -21.51 -10.17 -23.15
N LYS A 23 -21.95 -11.37 -22.77
CA LYS A 23 -22.94 -12.19 -23.51
C LYS A 23 -24.41 -11.85 -23.18
N GLY A 24 -24.68 -10.77 -22.43
CA GLY A 24 -26.05 -10.33 -22.11
C GLY A 24 -26.77 -11.19 -21.06
N TYR A 25 -26.04 -11.91 -20.21
CA TYR A 25 -26.63 -12.61 -19.08
C TYR A 25 -26.88 -11.66 -17.91
N ILE A 26 -27.94 -11.91 -17.14
CA ILE A 26 -28.16 -11.28 -15.84
C ILE A 26 -27.46 -12.14 -14.80
N VAL A 27 -26.43 -11.60 -14.17
CA VAL A 27 -25.55 -12.34 -13.25
C VAL A 27 -25.80 -11.92 -11.81
N HIS A 28 -26.20 -12.87 -10.96
CA HIS A 28 -26.16 -12.72 -9.51
C HIS A 28 -24.78 -13.17 -9.01
N ALA A 29 -23.93 -12.21 -8.65
CA ALA A 29 -22.59 -12.46 -8.14
C ALA A 29 -22.62 -12.55 -6.60
N THR A 30 -22.05 -13.60 -6.00
CA THR A 30 -21.91 -13.70 -4.54
C THR A 30 -20.45 -13.55 -4.09
N THR A 31 -20.26 -12.82 -3.01
CA THR A 31 -18.97 -12.61 -2.32
C THR A 31 -19.09 -13.04 -0.86
N ARG A 32 -17.96 -13.25 -0.18
CA ARG A 32 -17.95 -13.56 1.25
C ARG A 32 -18.07 -12.27 2.06
N ASN A 33 -18.87 -12.31 3.13
CA ASN A 33 -18.80 -11.32 4.19
C ASN A 33 -17.75 -11.81 5.22
N LEU A 34 -16.81 -10.95 5.62
CA LEU A 34 -15.63 -11.35 6.41
C LEU A 34 -15.89 -11.45 7.93
N GLY A 35 -17.10 -11.11 8.40
CA GLY A 35 -17.44 -11.06 9.83
C GLY A 35 -17.91 -12.36 10.48
N ASP A 36 -18.09 -13.46 9.72
CA ASP A 36 -18.63 -14.73 10.28
C ASP A 36 -17.50 -15.71 10.66
N THR A 37 -17.55 -16.20 11.91
CA THR A 37 -16.66 -17.26 12.40
C THR A 37 -17.11 -18.64 11.90
N SER A 38 -16.14 -19.48 11.51
CA SER A 38 -16.43 -20.85 11.03
C SER A 38 -17.07 -21.70 12.12
N LYS A 39 -18.18 -22.37 11.79
CA LYS A 39 -18.90 -23.31 12.67
C LYS A 39 -18.51 -24.77 12.44
N PHE A 40 -17.57 -25.03 11.53
CA PHE A 40 -17.15 -26.36 11.10
C PHE A 40 -15.82 -26.76 11.72
N LYS A 41 -15.61 -28.06 11.94
CA LYS A 41 -14.42 -28.63 12.57
C LYS A 41 -13.19 -28.53 11.68
N ASP A 42 -13.37 -28.67 10.37
CA ASP A 42 -12.32 -28.54 9.38
C ASP A 42 -12.82 -27.98 8.02
N THR A 43 -11.89 -27.69 7.12
CA THR A 43 -12.13 -27.11 5.80
C THR A 43 -12.74 -28.08 4.78
N SER A 44 -12.73 -29.39 5.06
CA SER A 44 -13.41 -30.40 4.24
C SER A 44 -14.89 -30.48 4.61
N GLU A 45 -15.21 -30.54 5.91
CA GLU A 45 -16.59 -30.49 6.42
C GLU A 45 -17.31 -29.22 5.93
N ALA A 46 -16.66 -28.05 6.07
CA ALA A 46 -17.19 -26.77 5.61
C ALA A 46 -17.50 -26.75 4.10
N ALA A 47 -16.61 -27.30 3.26
CA ALA A 47 -16.77 -27.29 1.81
C ALA A 47 -17.89 -28.23 1.35
N VAL A 48 -17.96 -29.45 1.92
CA VAL A 48 -19.01 -30.43 1.61
C VAL A 48 -20.38 -29.89 2.05
N ALA A 49 -20.47 -29.31 3.25
CA ALA A 49 -21.70 -28.68 3.73
C ALA A 49 -22.12 -27.48 2.85
N GLY A 50 -21.17 -26.66 2.40
CA GLY A 50 -21.42 -25.56 1.47
C GLY A 50 -21.95 -26.02 0.12
N VAL A 51 -21.34 -27.05 -0.47
CA VAL A 51 -21.81 -27.67 -1.73
C VAL A 51 -23.21 -28.24 -1.57
N LYS A 52 -23.47 -29.00 -0.48
CA LYS A 52 -24.79 -29.56 -0.20
C LYS A 52 -25.87 -28.48 -0.09
N SER A 53 -25.59 -27.40 0.63
CA SER A 53 -26.50 -26.24 0.75
C SER A 53 -26.80 -25.56 -0.60
N ILE A 54 -25.80 -25.45 -1.48
CA ILE A 54 -25.98 -24.92 -2.85
C ILE A 54 -26.87 -25.87 -3.67
N VAL A 55 -26.63 -27.18 -3.62
CA VAL A 55 -27.43 -28.20 -4.32
C VAL A 55 -28.89 -28.18 -3.85
N GLU A 56 -29.12 -28.22 -2.54
CA GLU A 56 -30.46 -28.13 -1.94
C GLU A 56 -31.18 -26.84 -2.37
N SER A 57 -30.45 -25.72 -2.42
CA SER A 57 -30.98 -24.44 -2.91
C SER A 57 -31.34 -24.48 -4.40
N CYS A 58 -30.53 -25.13 -5.25
CA CYS A 58 -30.83 -25.31 -6.68
C CYS A 58 -32.09 -26.16 -6.90
N ILE A 59 -32.21 -27.28 -6.19
CA ILE A 59 -33.37 -28.18 -6.23
C ILE A 59 -34.62 -27.42 -5.75
N LYS A 60 -34.54 -26.74 -4.60
CA LYS A 60 -35.65 -25.97 -4.02
C LYS A 60 -36.11 -24.81 -4.92
N ALA A 61 -35.19 -24.19 -5.67
CA ALA A 61 -35.53 -23.10 -6.57
C ALA A 61 -36.37 -23.54 -7.79
N GLY A 62 -36.31 -24.82 -8.19
CA GLY A 62 -37.07 -25.40 -9.31
C GLY A 62 -36.76 -24.84 -10.71
N THR A 63 -36.02 -23.74 -10.79
CA THR A 63 -35.70 -22.98 -12.00
C THR A 63 -34.25 -23.18 -12.47
N VAL A 64 -33.42 -23.86 -11.66
CA VAL A 64 -32.01 -24.13 -11.98
C VAL A 64 -31.92 -25.44 -12.74
N LYS A 65 -31.81 -25.38 -14.07
CA LYS A 65 -31.66 -26.58 -14.92
C LYS A 65 -30.31 -27.29 -14.69
N ARG A 66 -29.23 -26.51 -14.49
CA ARG A 66 -27.86 -27.01 -14.45
C ARG A 66 -27.05 -26.34 -13.35
N LEU A 67 -26.32 -27.15 -12.58
CA LEU A 67 -25.31 -26.72 -11.62
C LEU A 67 -23.93 -27.07 -12.17
N ILE A 68 -23.06 -26.07 -12.31
CA ILE A 68 -21.67 -26.27 -12.74
C ILE A 68 -20.76 -26.05 -11.54
N TYR A 69 -20.04 -27.09 -11.14
CA TYR A 69 -19.07 -27.07 -10.06
C TYR A 69 -17.64 -26.98 -10.61
N THR A 70 -16.91 -25.95 -10.20
CA THR A 70 -15.49 -25.78 -10.53
C THR A 70 -14.64 -26.66 -9.61
N ALA A 71 -14.37 -27.89 -10.09
CA ALA A 71 -13.49 -28.84 -9.44
C ALA A 71 -12.01 -28.53 -9.72
N SER A 72 -11.12 -29.28 -9.07
CA SER A 72 -9.68 -29.08 -9.14
C SER A 72 -8.98 -30.41 -9.43
N VAL A 73 -7.92 -30.39 -10.24
CA VAL A 73 -7.16 -31.59 -10.62
C VAL A 73 -6.61 -32.40 -9.45
N VAL A 74 -6.46 -31.80 -8.26
CA VAL A 74 -6.12 -32.53 -7.02
C VAL A 74 -7.14 -33.61 -6.65
N ALA A 75 -8.37 -33.59 -7.20
CA ALA A 75 -9.40 -34.61 -7.01
C ALA A 75 -9.41 -35.69 -8.11
N SER A 76 -8.57 -35.56 -9.14
CA SER A 76 -8.52 -36.44 -10.32
C SER A 76 -7.14 -37.05 -10.54
N SER A 77 -6.38 -37.28 -9.47
CA SER A 77 -5.03 -37.86 -9.57
C SER A 77 -5.06 -39.24 -10.26
N PRO A 78 -4.12 -39.53 -11.17
CA PRO A 78 -3.90 -40.86 -11.71
C PRO A 78 -3.19 -41.81 -10.71
N MET A 79 -2.92 -41.40 -9.47
CA MET A 79 -2.29 -42.23 -8.45
C MET A 79 -3.07 -43.53 -8.20
N LYS A 80 -2.32 -44.60 -7.90
CA LYS A 80 -2.85 -45.93 -7.56
C LYS A 80 -3.37 -45.95 -6.11
N GLU A 81 -4.30 -46.84 -5.81
CA GLU A 81 -4.93 -46.96 -4.47
C GLU A 81 -3.94 -47.37 -3.37
N ASP A 82 -2.84 -48.04 -3.74
CA ASP A 82 -1.74 -48.39 -2.85
C ASP A 82 -0.81 -47.20 -2.51
N GLY A 83 -0.94 -46.07 -3.23
CA GLY A 83 -0.05 -44.91 -3.13
C GLY A 83 1.34 -45.12 -3.73
N LEU A 84 1.63 -46.27 -4.33
CA LEU A 84 2.96 -46.66 -4.82
C LEU A 84 3.15 -46.38 -6.32
N GLY A 85 2.66 -45.22 -6.77
CA GLY A 85 2.87 -44.68 -8.11
C GLY A 85 1.58 -44.30 -8.84
N PHE A 86 1.71 -44.05 -10.14
CA PHE A 86 0.66 -43.51 -11.00
C PHE A 86 0.23 -44.49 -12.11
N LYS A 87 -0.96 -44.26 -12.66
CA LYS A 87 -1.43 -44.82 -13.92
C LYS A 87 -0.80 -44.06 -15.09
N ASP A 88 -0.60 -44.75 -16.20
CA ASP A 88 0.06 -44.24 -17.42
C ASP A 88 -0.67 -43.05 -18.06
N SER A 89 -1.96 -42.84 -17.74
CA SER A 89 -2.70 -41.67 -18.21
C SER A 89 -3.70 -41.09 -17.21
N MET A 90 -3.99 -39.80 -17.38
CA MET A 90 -4.93 -39.02 -16.58
C MET A 90 -6.16 -38.62 -17.41
N ASN A 91 -7.36 -38.94 -16.91
CA ASN A 91 -8.65 -38.59 -17.49
C ASN A 91 -9.76 -38.51 -16.41
N GLU A 92 -11.00 -38.28 -16.82
CA GLU A 92 -12.17 -38.09 -15.97
C GLU A 92 -12.56 -39.29 -15.08
N SER A 93 -12.01 -40.49 -15.33
CA SER A 93 -12.20 -41.67 -14.47
C SER A 93 -11.30 -41.68 -13.24
N CYS A 94 -10.23 -40.88 -13.24
CA CYS A 94 -9.26 -40.79 -12.15
C CYS A 94 -9.88 -40.12 -10.92
N TRP A 95 -9.59 -40.67 -9.73
CA TRP A 95 -9.98 -40.12 -8.44
C TRP A 95 -8.80 -40.20 -7.50
N THR A 96 -8.56 -39.15 -6.72
CA THR A 96 -7.47 -39.13 -5.75
C THR A 96 -7.85 -39.93 -4.49
N PRO A 97 -7.06 -40.93 -4.07
CA PRO A 97 -7.31 -41.67 -2.83
C PRO A 97 -7.27 -40.76 -1.60
N ILE A 98 -8.26 -40.89 -0.71
CA ILE A 98 -8.52 -39.95 0.39
C ILE A 98 -7.78 -40.30 1.70
N ASN A 99 -7.27 -41.53 1.80
CA ASN A 99 -6.68 -42.09 3.03
C ASN A 99 -5.14 -42.20 2.99
N LEU A 100 -4.48 -41.73 1.93
CA LEU A 100 -3.03 -41.75 1.83
C LEU A 100 -2.43 -40.57 2.58
N SER A 101 -1.59 -40.85 3.58
CA SER A 101 -0.76 -39.86 4.26
C SER A 101 0.50 -39.61 3.45
N PHE A 102 0.59 -38.48 2.75
CA PHE A 102 1.80 -38.10 2.02
C PHE A 102 2.90 -37.69 3.02
N PRO A 103 4.00 -38.46 3.15
CA PRO A 103 5.13 -38.04 3.98
C PRO A 103 5.66 -36.71 3.41
N ASN A 104 5.83 -35.71 4.30
CA ASN A 104 6.24 -34.33 3.99
C ASN A 104 5.16 -33.39 3.40
N SER A 105 3.89 -33.77 3.31
CA SER A 105 2.83 -32.80 2.99
C SER A 105 2.48 -31.88 4.18
N PRO A 106 2.45 -30.55 4.02
CA PRO A 106 1.81 -29.65 4.97
C PRO A 106 0.33 -29.99 5.08
N GLN A 107 -0.21 -29.92 6.31
CA GLN A 107 -1.61 -30.24 6.61
C GLN A 107 -2.61 -29.52 5.70
N ALA A 108 -2.28 -28.30 5.25
CA ALA A 108 -3.10 -27.49 4.35
C ALA A 108 -3.36 -28.14 2.97
N MET A 109 -2.35 -28.72 2.31
CA MET A 109 -2.52 -29.29 0.96
C MET A 109 -3.29 -30.62 0.98
N THR A 110 -3.06 -31.44 2.01
CA THR A 110 -3.85 -32.66 2.25
C THR A 110 -5.29 -32.32 2.61
N ALA A 111 -5.53 -31.29 3.42
CA ALA A 111 -6.87 -30.79 3.71
C ALA A 111 -7.57 -30.22 2.47
N TYR A 112 -6.89 -29.44 1.62
CA TYR A 112 -7.43 -28.93 0.36
C TYR A 112 -7.81 -30.07 -0.61
N THR A 113 -6.93 -31.06 -0.75
CA THR A 113 -7.14 -32.25 -1.60
C THR A 113 -8.36 -33.05 -1.14
N ARG A 114 -8.45 -33.36 0.15
CA ARG A 114 -9.60 -34.03 0.78
C ARG A 114 -10.90 -33.23 0.59
N SER A 115 -10.85 -31.92 0.87
CA SER A 115 -11.97 -30.99 0.74
C SER A 115 -12.53 -30.95 -0.68
N LYS A 116 -11.66 -30.79 -1.70
CA LYS A 116 -12.06 -30.78 -3.11
C LYS A 116 -12.57 -32.11 -3.61
N THR A 117 -11.93 -33.22 -3.24
CA THR A 117 -12.35 -34.57 -3.65
C THR A 117 -13.74 -34.92 -3.11
N LEU A 118 -13.96 -34.73 -1.80
CA LEU A 118 -15.25 -35.01 -1.17
C LEU A 118 -16.36 -34.08 -1.69
N SER A 119 -16.06 -32.80 -1.89
CA SER A 119 -17.00 -31.84 -2.47
C SER A 119 -17.43 -32.20 -3.89
N GLU A 120 -16.49 -32.67 -4.72
CA GLU A 120 -16.78 -33.11 -6.09
C GLU A 120 -17.62 -34.40 -6.09
N GLN A 121 -17.30 -35.38 -5.23
CA GLN A 121 -18.12 -36.58 -5.07
C GLN A 121 -19.54 -36.24 -4.63
N GLU A 122 -19.70 -35.31 -3.68
CA GLU A 122 -21.01 -34.93 -3.15
C GLU A 122 -21.89 -34.20 -4.18
N VAL A 123 -21.33 -33.26 -4.95
CA VAL A 123 -22.13 -32.57 -5.98
C VAL A 123 -22.60 -33.55 -7.07
N LEU A 124 -21.75 -34.49 -7.48
CA LEU A 124 -22.06 -35.45 -8.55
C LEU A 124 -23.15 -36.46 -8.16
N ARG A 125 -23.30 -36.82 -6.87
CA ARG A 125 -24.39 -37.68 -6.37
C ARG A 125 -25.78 -37.14 -6.66
N HIS A 126 -25.91 -35.84 -6.88
CA HIS A 126 -27.18 -35.14 -7.08
C HIS A 126 -27.53 -34.92 -8.56
N ASN A 127 -26.72 -35.44 -9.49
CA ASN A 127 -27.03 -35.42 -10.91
C ASN A 127 -28.31 -36.22 -11.21
N SER A 128 -29.32 -35.59 -11.81
CA SER A 128 -30.62 -36.21 -12.08
C SER A 128 -31.31 -35.54 -13.26
N GLU A 129 -32.42 -36.11 -13.74
CA GLU A 129 -33.26 -35.49 -14.79
C GLU A 129 -33.77 -34.08 -14.42
N LYS A 130 -33.86 -33.77 -13.12
CA LYS A 130 -34.34 -32.47 -12.61
C LYS A 130 -33.22 -31.44 -12.42
N LEU A 131 -31.96 -31.89 -12.32
CA LEU A 131 -30.79 -31.05 -12.13
C LEU A 131 -29.57 -31.70 -12.78
N GLU A 132 -29.13 -31.17 -13.91
CA GLU A 132 -27.88 -31.57 -14.55
C GLU A 132 -26.70 -31.03 -13.72
N VAL A 133 -25.83 -31.92 -13.25
CA VAL A 133 -24.58 -31.53 -12.56
C VAL A 133 -23.41 -31.72 -13.50
N VAL A 134 -22.64 -30.65 -13.72
CA VAL A 134 -21.38 -30.66 -14.46
C VAL A 134 -20.25 -30.38 -13.47
N SER A 135 -19.23 -31.22 -13.44
CA SER A 135 -17.97 -30.94 -12.76
C SER A 135 -16.90 -30.58 -13.80
N ILE A 136 -16.35 -29.37 -13.73
CA ILE A 136 -15.23 -28.93 -14.57
C ILE A 136 -13.97 -28.97 -13.72
N THR A 137 -13.21 -30.05 -13.86
CA THR A 137 -11.95 -30.29 -13.14
C THR A 137 -10.85 -29.44 -13.77
N CYS A 138 -10.57 -28.27 -13.19
CA CYS A 138 -9.59 -27.34 -13.74
C CYS A 138 -8.17 -27.74 -13.37
N GLY A 139 -7.27 -27.72 -14.35
CA GLY A 139 -5.81 -27.74 -14.15
C GLY A 139 -5.31 -26.53 -13.35
N LEU A 140 -4.01 -26.49 -13.09
CA LEU A 140 -3.32 -25.33 -12.53
C LEU A 140 -3.45 -24.15 -13.52
N VAL A 141 -4.16 -23.11 -13.09
CA VAL A 141 -4.63 -22.04 -13.98
C VAL A 141 -3.61 -20.91 -14.08
N GLY A 142 -3.03 -20.76 -15.26
CA GLY A 142 -2.14 -19.67 -15.64
C GLY A 142 -2.77 -18.68 -16.61
N GLY A 143 -1.97 -17.69 -17.02
CA GLY A 143 -2.37 -16.56 -17.86
C GLY A 143 -2.53 -15.26 -17.06
N GLY A 144 -2.91 -14.20 -17.75
CA GLY A 144 -3.07 -12.87 -17.14
C GLY A 144 -4.26 -12.80 -16.18
N THR A 145 -4.29 -11.78 -15.31
CA THR A 145 -5.35 -11.61 -14.30
C THR A 145 -5.96 -10.20 -14.34
N VAL A 146 -7.24 -10.08 -13.95
CA VAL A 146 -7.98 -8.82 -13.75
C VAL A 146 -8.10 -8.40 -12.28
N HIS A 147 -7.52 -9.16 -11.34
CA HIS A 147 -7.50 -8.84 -9.90
C HIS A 147 -6.15 -8.31 -9.45
N SER A 148 -6.11 -7.23 -8.68
CA SER A 148 -4.95 -6.68 -7.97
C SER A 148 -3.79 -7.67 -7.77
N ALA A 149 -4.01 -8.64 -6.90
CA ALA A 149 -3.06 -9.67 -6.51
C ALA A 149 -2.83 -10.74 -7.60
N MET A 150 -1.64 -11.33 -7.55
CA MET A 150 -1.39 -12.60 -8.20
C MET A 150 -2.27 -13.69 -7.57
N SER A 151 -2.89 -14.54 -8.40
CA SER A 151 -3.65 -15.67 -7.86
C SER A 151 -2.70 -16.77 -7.36
N GLN A 152 -3.13 -17.57 -6.38
CA GLN A 152 -2.33 -18.67 -5.84
C GLN A 152 -1.84 -19.64 -6.95
N SER A 153 -2.67 -19.94 -7.95
CA SER A 153 -2.25 -20.81 -9.07
C SER A 153 -1.19 -20.20 -9.96
N MET A 154 -1.15 -18.87 -10.09
CA MET A 154 -0.09 -18.17 -10.82
C MET A 154 1.22 -18.12 -10.04
N GLY A 155 1.17 -17.82 -8.73
CA GLY A 155 2.35 -17.84 -7.86
C GLY A 155 3.04 -19.20 -7.84
N ILE A 156 2.25 -20.28 -7.81
CA ILE A 156 2.72 -21.66 -7.96
C ILE A 156 3.38 -21.89 -9.34
N LEU A 157 2.83 -21.38 -10.44
CA LEU A 157 3.41 -21.56 -11.78
C LEU A 157 4.74 -20.83 -12.02
N ILE A 158 4.97 -19.70 -11.34
CA ILE A 158 6.20 -18.90 -11.47
C ILE A 158 7.19 -19.10 -10.33
N SER A 159 6.88 -19.93 -9.33
CA SER A 159 7.68 -20.05 -8.11
C SER A 159 9.15 -20.42 -8.34
N GLN A 160 9.45 -21.06 -9.47
CA GLN A 160 10.82 -21.43 -9.87
C GLN A 160 11.60 -20.22 -10.42
N VAL A 161 10.96 -19.30 -11.15
CA VAL A 161 11.61 -18.07 -11.67
C VAL A 161 11.66 -16.95 -10.64
N THR A 162 10.78 -16.97 -9.63
CA THR A 162 10.80 -16.03 -8.50
C THR A 162 11.55 -16.56 -7.28
N GLU A 163 12.15 -17.75 -7.36
CA GLU A 163 12.78 -18.50 -6.25
C GLU A 163 11.92 -18.53 -4.97
N ASP A 164 10.60 -18.64 -5.13
CA ASP A 164 9.64 -18.50 -4.05
C ASP A 164 9.61 -19.76 -3.16
N LYS A 165 10.17 -19.63 -1.96
CA LYS A 165 10.32 -20.70 -0.97
C LYS A 165 8.98 -21.16 -0.35
N VAL A 166 7.87 -20.46 -0.59
CA VAL A 166 6.53 -20.81 -0.11
C VAL A 166 5.74 -21.55 -1.19
N TRP A 167 5.74 -21.02 -2.42
CA TRP A 167 4.97 -21.57 -3.54
C TRP A 167 5.68 -22.74 -4.23
N TYR A 168 7.03 -22.79 -4.27
CA TYR A 168 7.74 -23.90 -4.89
C TYR A 168 7.51 -25.26 -4.20
N PRO A 169 7.54 -25.38 -2.86
CA PRO A 169 7.12 -26.61 -2.20
C PRO A 169 5.68 -27.03 -2.58
N THR A 170 4.78 -26.06 -2.79
CA THR A 170 3.40 -26.33 -3.21
C THR A 170 3.33 -26.84 -4.66
N LEU A 171 4.14 -26.29 -5.58
CA LEU A 171 4.30 -26.80 -6.95
C LEU A 171 4.77 -28.26 -6.95
N ARG A 172 5.78 -28.58 -6.15
CA ARG A 172 6.32 -29.94 -5.99
C ARG A 172 5.28 -30.90 -5.41
N GLN A 173 4.56 -30.50 -4.36
CA GLN A 173 3.50 -31.31 -3.76
C GLN A 173 2.33 -31.59 -4.73
N LEU A 174 1.97 -30.63 -5.59
CA LEU A 174 0.99 -30.87 -6.65
C LEU A 174 1.50 -31.88 -7.67
N GLU A 175 2.79 -31.83 -8.02
CA GLU A 175 3.43 -32.82 -8.89
C GLU A 175 3.51 -34.20 -8.21
N ASP A 176 3.70 -34.28 -6.90
CA ASP A 176 3.67 -35.56 -6.14
C ASP A 176 2.28 -36.13 -5.93
N ILE A 177 1.24 -35.29 -5.87
CA ILE A 177 -0.15 -35.77 -5.79
C ILE A 177 -0.65 -36.23 -7.16
N ILE A 178 -0.27 -35.56 -8.26
CA ILE A 178 -0.86 -35.76 -9.61
C ILE A 178 0.10 -36.50 -10.58
N GLY A 179 1.39 -36.57 -10.25
CA GLY A 179 2.46 -37.19 -11.03
C GLY A 179 3.08 -36.26 -12.07
N LYS A 180 2.26 -35.52 -12.82
CA LYS A 180 2.63 -34.33 -13.61
C LYS A 180 1.52 -33.28 -13.48
N LEU A 181 1.86 -32.00 -13.66
CA LEU A 181 0.99 -30.84 -13.49
C LEU A 181 0.12 -30.61 -14.73
N PRO A 182 -1.22 -30.74 -14.65
CA PRO A 182 -2.12 -30.35 -15.73
C PRO A 182 -2.26 -28.83 -15.72
N ILE A 183 -1.96 -28.14 -16.82
CA ILE A 183 -2.04 -26.67 -16.91
C ILE A 183 -3.11 -26.20 -17.90
N VAL A 184 -3.67 -25.01 -17.67
CA VAL A 184 -4.72 -24.42 -18.52
C VAL A 184 -4.72 -22.89 -18.44
N HIS A 185 -5.12 -22.22 -19.52
CA HIS A 185 -5.25 -20.76 -19.54
C HIS A 185 -6.57 -20.31 -18.88
N ILE A 186 -6.54 -19.23 -18.11
CA ILE A 186 -7.71 -18.58 -17.51
C ILE A 186 -8.87 -18.34 -18.49
N GLU A 187 -8.56 -17.86 -19.70
CA GLU A 187 -9.57 -17.68 -20.77
C GLU A 187 -10.17 -19.03 -21.18
N ASP A 188 -9.37 -20.09 -21.35
CA ASP A 188 -9.90 -21.41 -21.75
C ASP A 188 -10.78 -22.02 -20.65
N VAL A 189 -10.42 -21.86 -19.38
CA VAL A 189 -11.29 -22.27 -18.24
C VAL A 189 -12.62 -21.54 -18.29
N ARG A 190 -12.60 -20.23 -18.52
CA ARG A 190 -13.80 -19.39 -18.63
C ARG A 190 -14.66 -19.81 -19.82
N GLU A 191 -14.07 -19.99 -20.99
CA GLU A 191 -14.79 -20.43 -22.18
C GLU A 191 -15.38 -21.85 -21.99
N ALA A 192 -14.70 -22.76 -21.28
CA ALA A 192 -15.24 -24.08 -20.95
C ALA A 192 -16.47 -24.00 -20.05
N HIS A 193 -16.49 -23.09 -19.06
CA HIS A 193 -17.69 -22.84 -18.24
C HIS A 193 -18.84 -22.30 -19.09
N ILE A 194 -18.60 -21.29 -19.93
CA ILE A 194 -19.62 -20.73 -20.85
C ILE A 194 -20.15 -21.80 -21.81
N PHE A 195 -19.27 -22.60 -22.40
CA PHE A 195 -19.62 -23.70 -23.28
C PHE A 195 -20.54 -24.71 -22.60
N CYS A 196 -20.22 -25.12 -21.37
CA CYS A 196 -21.08 -26.00 -20.57
C CYS A 196 -22.40 -25.34 -20.12
N ILE A 197 -22.48 -24.00 -20.03
CA ILE A 197 -23.75 -23.27 -19.81
C ILE A 197 -24.63 -23.32 -21.08
N GLU A 198 -24.01 -23.17 -22.25
CA GLU A 198 -24.73 -23.01 -23.52
C GLU A 198 -25.13 -24.33 -24.20
N LYS A 199 -24.62 -25.48 -23.76
CA LYS A 199 -25.07 -26.79 -24.24
C LYS A 199 -26.54 -27.06 -23.89
N PRO A 200 -27.35 -27.65 -24.82
CA PRO A 200 -28.74 -28.02 -24.53
C PRO A 200 -28.89 -28.99 -23.36
N SER A 201 -28.02 -30.00 -23.29
CA SER A 201 -27.86 -30.94 -22.17
C SER A 201 -26.39 -31.32 -22.05
N VAL A 202 -25.88 -31.39 -20.82
CA VAL A 202 -24.51 -31.87 -20.51
C VAL A 202 -24.41 -32.16 -19.00
N SER A 203 -23.78 -33.28 -18.63
CA SER A 203 -23.62 -33.70 -17.23
C SER A 203 -22.37 -34.56 -17.00
N GLY A 204 -21.96 -34.69 -15.73
CA GLY A 204 -20.82 -35.47 -15.28
C GLY A 204 -19.51 -34.67 -15.25
N ARG A 205 -18.38 -35.38 -15.16
CA ARG A 205 -17.03 -34.81 -15.04
C ARG A 205 -16.42 -34.47 -16.40
N PHE A 206 -15.60 -33.43 -16.43
CA PHE A 206 -14.85 -32.93 -17.59
C PHE A 206 -13.50 -32.37 -17.14
N LEU A 207 -12.40 -32.89 -17.65
CA LEU A 207 -11.06 -32.44 -17.31
C LEU A 207 -10.66 -31.25 -18.20
N CYS A 208 -10.48 -30.09 -17.58
CA CYS A 208 -10.12 -28.84 -18.25
C CYS A 208 -8.61 -28.58 -18.09
N ALA A 209 -7.82 -29.20 -18.97
CA ALA A 209 -6.37 -29.09 -19.05
C ALA A 209 -5.91 -29.06 -20.52
N LYS A 210 -4.97 -28.18 -20.85
CA LYS A 210 -4.37 -28.08 -22.20
C LYS A 210 -3.22 -29.06 -22.38
N ALA A 211 -2.39 -29.21 -21.35
CA ALA A 211 -1.16 -29.99 -21.37
C ALA A 211 -0.85 -30.54 -19.96
N LEU A 212 0.06 -31.51 -19.90
CA LEU A 212 0.62 -32.09 -18.68
C LEU A 212 2.13 -31.80 -18.67
N LEU A 213 2.67 -31.16 -17.64
CA LEU A 213 4.09 -30.80 -17.53
C LEU A 213 4.68 -31.26 -16.19
N SER A 214 5.94 -31.67 -16.15
CA SER A 214 6.71 -31.70 -14.91
C SER A 214 7.15 -30.30 -14.51
N SER A 215 7.49 -30.07 -13.24
CA SER A 215 8.11 -28.80 -12.85
C SER A 215 9.50 -28.61 -13.47
N ALA A 216 10.18 -29.69 -13.87
CA ALA A 216 11.39 -29.62 -14.69
C ALA A 216 11.11 -29.12 -16.12
N GLU A 217 10.02 -29.55 -16.77
CA GLU A 217 9.61 -29.02 -18.08
C GLU A 217 9.23 -27.53 -18.01
N ILE A 218 8.63 -27.09 -16.90
CA ILE A 218 8.35 -25.67 -16.62
C ILE A 218 9.65 -24.88 -16.43
N ALA A 219 10.57 -25.33 -15.58
CA ALA A 219 11.89 -24.70 -15.41
C ALA A 219 12.69 -24.62 -16.72
N ASN A 220 12.71 -25.70 -17.51
CA ASN A 220 13.40 -25.73 -18.80
C ASN A 220 12.79 -24.75 -19.81
N TYR A 221 11.47 -24.57 -19.81
CA TYR A 221 10.82 -23.53 -20.62
C TYR A 221 11.30 -22.13 -20.22
N TRP A 222 11.33 -21.85 -18.91
CA TRP A 222 11.80 -20.58 -18.39
C TRP A 222 13.27 -20.32 -18.71
N GLN A 223 14.17 -21.25 -18.43
CA GLN A 223 15.61 -21.12 -18.72
C GLN A 223 15.88 -20.96 -20.23
N LYS A 224 15.12 -21.65 -21.09
CA LYS A 224 15.26 -21.53 -22.54
C LYS A 224 14.79 -20.17 -23.07
N LYS A 225 13.71 -19.62 -22.51
CA LYS A 225 13.05 -18.41 -23.03
C LYS A 225 13.54 -17.12 -22.38
N TYR A 226 13.90 -17.21 -21.10
CA TYR A 226 14.43 -16.14 -20.27
C TYR A 226 15.80 -16.58 -19.71
N PRO A 227 16.83 -16.80 -20.56
CA PRO A 227 18.13 -17.32 -20.12
C PRO A 227 18.88 -16.39 -19.15
N HIS A 228 18.42 -15.15 -19.01
CA HIS A 228 18.88 -14.16 -18.03
C HIS A 228 18.28 -14.38 -16.62
N ILE A 229 17.17 -15.12 -16.50
CA ILE A 229 16.60 -15.53 -15.21
C ILE A 229 17.30 -16.83 -14.78
N ALA A 230 18.34 -16.68 -13.98
CA ALA A 230 19.00 -17.81 -13.35
C ALA A 230 18.05 -18.49 -12.36
N ILE A 231 17.61 -19.71 -12.67
CA ILE A 231 16.88 -20.56 -11.73
C ILE A 231 17.90 -21.43 -11.00
N ASN A 232 18.06 -21.24 -9.69
CA ASN A 232 18.90 -22.08 -8.86
C ASN A 232 18.51 -23.57 -8.97
N GLY A 233 19.50 -24.47 -9.04
CA GLY A 233 19.28 -25.91 -9.17
C GLY A 233 18.43 -26.53 -8.06
N GLY A 234 18.35 -25.91 -6.87
CA GLY A 234 17.42 -26.32 -5.81
C GLY A 234 15.93 -26.19 -6.19
N PHE A 235 15.61 -25.40 -7.23
CA PHE A 235 14.27 -25.23 -7.79
C PHE A 235 14.03 -26.09 -9.05
N VAL A 236 14.97 -26.97 -9.41
CA VAL A 236 14.90 -27.83 -10.60
C VAL A 236 15.15 -29.30 -10.23
N GLU A 237 14.07 -30.04 -10.01
CA GLU A 237 14.14 -31.47 -9.73
C GLU A 237 13.31 -32.25 -10.76
N ASN A 238 13.91 -33.22 -11.46
CA ASN A 238 13.22 -34.00 -12.48
C ASN A 238 13.01 -35.45 -12.02
N LEU A 239 11.74 -35.86 -11.89
CA LEU A 239 11.36 -37.20 -11.46
C LEU A 239 11.09 -38.17 -12.63
N ASN A 240 11.24 -37.72 -13.89
CA ASN A 240 11.07 -38.52 -15.11
C ASN A 240 9.78 -39.37 -15.16
N ARG A 241 8.68 -38.84 -14.60
CA ARG A 241 7.37 -39.53 -14.58
C ARG A 241 6.71 -39.46 -15.95
N GLU A 242 6.50 -40.60 -16.59
CA GLU A 242 5.82 -40.70 -17.89
C GLU A 242 4.30 -40.89 -17.69
N ILE A 243 3.55 -39.79 -17.73
CA ILE A 243 2.08 -39.79 -17.63
C ILE A 243 1.51 -38.95 -18.78
N VAL A 244 0.50 -39.47 -19.47
CA VAL A 244 -0.14 -38.81 -20.61
C VAL A 244 -1.52 -38.25 -20.24
N LEU A 245 -1.85 -37.05 -20.71
CA LEU A 245 -3.21 -36.50 -20.60
C LEU A 245 -4.11 -37.14 -21.65
N SER A 246 -5.00 -38.07 -21.24
CA SER A 246 -5.88 -38.82 -22.14
C SER A 246 -7.32 -38.29 -22.24
N SER A 247 -7.63 -37.16 -21.57
CA SER A 247 -8.96 -36.53 -21.71
C SER A 247 -9.19 -35.92 -23.10
N THR A 248 -10.20 -36.46 -23.78
CA THR A 248 -10.75 -35.97 -25.05
C THR A 248 -12.16 -35.40 -24.90
N LYS A 249 -12.85 -35.67 -23.79
CA LYS A 249 -14.30 -35.50 -23.63
C LYS A 249 -14.83 -34.09 -23.90
N LEU A 250 -14.11 -33.04 -23.50
CA LEU A 250 -14.48 -31.66 -23.86
C LEU A 250 -14.35 -31.39 -25.37
N LYS A 251 -13.27 -31.89 -26.00
CA LYS A 251 -13.01 -31.71 -27.44
C LYS A 251 -14.02 -32.48 -28.28
N GLU A 252 -14.39 -33.69 -27.86
CA GLU A 252 -15.45 -34.51 -28.50
C GLU A 252 -16.82 -33.83 -28.48
N LEU A 253 -17.12 -33.03 -27.44
CA LEU A 253 -18.32 -32.18 -27.41
C LEU A 253 -18.19 -30.93 -28.32
N GLY A 254 -17.02 -30.66 -28.90
CA GLY A 254 -16.73 -29.49 -29.73
C GLY A 254 -16.12 -28.28 -28.98
N PHE A 255 -15.45 -28.49 -27.84
CA PHE A 255 -14.70 -27.42 -27.17
C PHE A 255 -13.25 -27.33 -27.69
N GLU A 256 -12.83 -26.12 -28.06
CA GLU A 256 -11.48 -25.84 -28.55
C GLU A 256 -10.68 -24.97 -27.57
N TYR A 257 -9.49 -25.43 -27.20
CA TYR A 257 -8.54 -24.67 -26.39
C TYR A 257 -7.80 -23.66 -27.26
N LYS A 258 -7.99 -22.37 -26.99
CA LYS A 258 -7.46 -21.23 -27.75
C LYS A 258 -6.00 -20.92 -27.43
N HIS A 259 -5.46 -21.43 -26.33
CA HIS A 259 -4.12 -21.11 -25.88
C HIS A 259 -3.21 -22.35 -25.75
N GLY A 260 -1.93 -22.15 -26.08
CA GLY A 260 -0.87 -23.16 -25.94
C GLY A 260 -0.08 -22.98 -24.63
N VAL A 261 0.79 -23.94 -24.32
CA VAL A 261 1.66 -23.95 -23.12
C VAL A 261 2.42 -22.63 -22.99
N GLU A 262 3.09 -22.20 -24.05
CA GLU A 262 3.92 -21.00 -24.06
C GLU A 262 3.14 -19.75 -23.63
N LYS A 263 1.92 -19.58 -24.16
CA LYS A 263 1.04 -18.46 -23.84
C LYS A 263 0.48 -18.52 -22.41
N ILE A 264 0.22 -19.74 -21.89
CA ILE A 264 -0.16 -19.93 -20.48
C ILE A 264 0.96 -19.43 -19.57
N LEU A 265 2.19 -19.85 -19.83
CA LEU A 265 3.35 -19.46 -19.04
C LEU A 265 3.65 -17.96 -19.19
N ASP A 266 3.84 -17.45 -20.41
CA ASP A 266 4.18 -16.04 -20.68
C ASP A 266 3.20 -15.02 -20.08
N ASP A 267 1.88 -15.23 -20.24
CA ASP A 267 0.90 -14.29 -19.70
C ASP A 267 0.74 -14.44 -18.17
N THR A 268 1.25 -15.52 -17.57
CA THR A 268 1.35 -15.65 -16.10
C THR A 268 2.41 -14.69 -15.54
N LEU A 269 3.55 -14.53 -16.24
CA LEU A 269 4.66 -13.67 -15.82
C LEU A 269 4.35 -12.16 -15.98
N LYS A 270 3.42 -11.80 -16.88
CA LYS A 270 3.10 -10.39 -17.24
C LYS A 270 2.14 -9.71 -16.25
N VAL A 271 2.67 -9.34 -15.09
CA VAL A 271 1.95 -8.63 -14.01
C VAL A 271 1.57 -7.15 -14.27
N PRO A 272 2.28 -6.33 -15.08
CA PRO A 272 2.00 -4.87 -15.19
C PRO A 272 0.61 -4.44 -15.69
N ARG A 273 -0.17 -5.33 -16.31
CA ARG A 273 -1.40 -4.96 -17.06
C ARG A 273 -2.52 -4.32 -16.21
N LYS A 274 -2.57 -4.55 -14.89
CA LYS A 274 -3.68 -4.06 -14.03
C LYS A 274 -3.47 -2.66 -13.48
N LEU A 275 -2.25 -2.38 -13.02
CA LEU A 275 -1.85 -1.04 -12.60
C LEU A 275 -2.07 -0.06 -13.76
N ARG A 276 -1.68 -0.48 -14.98
CA ARG A 276 -1.97 0.24 -16.22
C ARG A 276 -3.48 0.40 -16.50
N ALA A 277 -4.33 -0.56 -16.15
CA ALA A 277 -5.78 -0.48 -16.40
C ALA A 277 -6.50 0.57 -15.54
N ILE A 278 -6.03 0.87 -14.32
CA ILE A 278 -6.60 1.91 -13.45
C ILE A 278 -6.35 3.32 -14.01
N SER A 279 -5.17 3.54 -14.60
CA SER A 279 -4.75 4.84 -15.08
C SER A 279 -3.84 4.72 -16.32
N PRO A 280 -4.38 4.36 -17.50
CA PRO A 280 -3.57 4.12 -18.70
C PRO A 280 -2.72 5.33 -19.12
N SER A 281 -3.24 6.54 -18.86
CA SER A 281 -2.54 7.80 -19.09
C SER A 281 -1.31 7.99 -18.20
N ALA A 282 -1.27 7.42 -17.00
CA ALA A 282 -0.15 7.54 -16.07
C ALA A 282 1.11 6.79 -16.55
N TYR A 283 0.97 5.80 -17.42
CA TYR A 283 2.07 4.96 -17.94
C TYR A 283 2.32 5.18 -19.44
N THR A 284 1.59 6.09 -20.09
CA THR A 284 1.77 6.39 -21.52
C THR A 284 2.51 7.72 -21.67
N PRO A 285 3.63 7.77 -22.41
CA PRO A 285 4.30 9.02 -22.75
C PRO A 285 3.40 9.93 -23.57
N GLN A 286 3.49 11.24 -23.34
CA GLN A 286 2.64 12.25 -23.97
C GLN A 286 3.43 13.18 -24.91
N MET A 287 4.68 13.43 -24.56
CA MET A 287 5.63 14.25 -25.31
C MET A 287 6.56 13.37 -26.14
N ILE A 288 7.25 12.40 -25.54
CA ILE A 288 8.36 11.66 -26.19
C ILE A 288 8.40 10.18 -25.82
N SER A 289 8.43 9.32 -26.85
CA SER A 289 8.78 7.90 -26.69
C SER A 289 10.28 7.75 -26.44
N ILE A 290 10.66 6.85 -25.54
CA ILE A 290 12.03 6.43 -25.25
C ILE A 290 12.02 4.91 -25.12
N GLY A 291 12.85 4.24 -25.90
CA GLY A 291 12.93 2.79 -25.95
C GLY A 291 11.79 2.12 -26.75
N PRO A 292 11.75 0.78 -26.76
CA PRO A 292 11.00 -0.02 -27.74
C PRO A 292 9.47 -0.07 -27.55
N PHE A 293 8.96 0.16 -26.33
CA PHE A 293 7.53 -0.04 -26.01
C PHE A 293 6.60 0.93 -26.75
N HIS A 294 6.97 2.21 -26.83
CA HIS A 294 6.13 3.28 -27.39
C HIS A 294 6.61 3.81 -28.75
N HIS A 295 7.72 3.29 -29.30
CA HIS A 295 8.39 3.86 -30.48
C HIS A 295 7.48 3.97 -31.72
N ASN A 296 6.55 3.03 -31.89
CA ASN A 296 5.64 2.99 -33.02
C ASN A 296 4.40 3.89 -32.87
N GLU A 297 4.20 4.54 -31.71
CA GLU A 297 3.01 5.32 -31.41
C GLU A 297 2.91 6.58 -32.30
N LYS A 298 1.75 6.76 -32.94
CA LYS A 298 1.56 7.74 -34.03
C LYS A 298 1.62 9.17 -33.53
N SER A 299 1.16 9.44 -32.31
CA SER A 299 1.20 10.78 -31.69
C SER A 299 2.62 11.27 -31.39
N LEU A 300 3.56 10.35 -31.16
CA LEU A 300 4.92 10.67 -30.70
C LEU A 300 5.92 10.81 -31.86
N LYS A 301 5.61 10.27 -33.06
CA LYS A 301 6.46 10.36 -34.27
C LYS A 301 7.00 11.76 -34.63
N PRO A 302 6.30 12.89 -34.39
CA PRO A 302 6.87 14.22 -34.63
C PRO A 302 8.19 14.49 -33.88
N MET A 303 8.41 13.85 -32.73
CA MET A 303 9.62 14.03 -31.91
C MET A 303 10.86 13.32 -32.47
N GLU A 304 10.71 12.28 -33.27
CA GLU A 304 11.85 11.57 -33.89
C GLU A 304 12.71 12.52 -34.75
N LYS A 305 12.06 13.49 -35.41
CA LYS A 305 12.73 14.57 -36.14
C LYS A 305 13.57 15.47 -35.24
N HIS A 306 13.19 15.62 -33.97
CA HIS A 306 13.94 16.40 -32.99
C HIS A 306 15.06 15.59 -32.33
N LYS A 307 14.89 14.29 -32.09
CA LYS A 307 15.99 13.40 -31.68
C LYS A 307 17.14 13.43 -32.69
N LEU A 308 16.83 13.40 -34.00
CA LEU A 308 17.82 13.56 -35.07
C LEU A 308 18.57 14.91 -35.02
N ARG A 309 17.92 16.00 -34.62
CA ARG A 309 18.56 17.31 -34.42
C ARG A 309 19.49 17.30 -33.20
N TYR A 310 19.07 16.63 -32.13
CA TYR A 310 19.87 16.46 -30.91
C TYR A 310 21.10 15.59 -31.19
N LEU A 311 20.97 14.52 -31.97
CA LEU A 311 22.10 13.71 -32.45
C LEU A 311 23.13 14.55 -33.23
N ALA A 312 22.67 15.34 -34.21
CA ALA A 312 23.57 16.20 -34.99
C ALA A 312 24.32 17.22 -34.11
N GLU A 313 23.64 17.80 -33.13
CA GLU A 313 24.24 18.74 -32.19
C GLU A 313 25.18 18.07 -31.18
N PHE A 314 24.88 16.84 -30.74
CA PHE A 314 25.74 16.06 -29.85
C PHE A 314 27.03 15.63 -30.57
N CYS A 315 26.94 15.19 -31.82
CA CYS A 315 28.11 14.95 -32.68
C CYS A 315 28.93 16.24 -32.86
N ARG A 316 28.28 17.38 -33.10
CA ARG A 316 28.96 18.70 -33.20
C ARG A 316 29.63 19.12 -31.88
N ARG A 317 29.06 18.76 -30.73
CA ARG A 317 29.60 19.05 -29.38
C ARG A 317 30.81 18.18 -29.05
N THR A 318 30.73 16.89 -29.35
CA THR A 318 31.72 15.88 -28.93
C THR A 318 32.81 15.62 -29.97
N GLY A 319 32.58 16.01 -31.23
CA GLY A 319 33.44 15.68 -32.36
C GLY A 319 33.30 14.22 -32.83
N LYS A 320 32.44 13.41 -32.21
CA LYS A 320 32.22 11.99 -32.53
C LYS A 320 31.33 11.83 -33.74
N ASN A 321 31.60 10.85 -34.59
CA ASN A 321 30.68 10.47 -35.67
C ASN A 321 29.51 9.68 -35.08
N TRP A 322 28.32 9.81 -35.67
CA TRP A 322 27.15 9.01 -35.28
C TRP A 322 27.39 7.51 -35.55
N ALA A 323 28.27 7.17 -36.50
CA ALA A 323 28.66 5.79 -36.77
C ALA A 323 29.41 5.17 -35.59
N ASP A 324 30.40 5.88 -35.03
CA ASP A 324 31.16 5.43 -33.84
C ASP A 324 30.25 5.24 -32.61
N LEU A 325 29.24 6.11 -32.47
CA LEU A 325 28.22 5.99 -31.42
C LEU A 325 27.29 4.79 -31.68
N ALA A 326 26.93 4.53 -32.94
CA ALA A 326 26.11 3.39 -33.32
C ALA A 326 26.84 2.06 -33.09
N GLU A 327 28.15 2.00 -33.35
CA GLU A 327 29.00 0.83 -33.12
C GLU A 327 28.95 0.38 -31.64
N LYS A 328 28.96 1.32 -30.68
CA LYS A 328 28.76 1.00 -29.26
C LYS A 328 27.37 0.46 -28.94
N ILE A 329 26.33 0.95 -29.59
CA ILE A 329 24.99 0.39 -29.43
C ILE A 329 24.87 -1.01 -30.07
N ILE A 330 25.61 -1.31 -31.14
CA ILE A 330 25.72 -2.65 -31.73
C ILE A 330 26.43 -3.61 -30.76
N GLU A 331 27.59 -3.21 -30.21
CA GLU A 331 28.32 -3.98 -29.19
C GLU A 331 27.44 -4.34 -27.97
N TRP A 332 26.50 -3.46 -27.61
CA TRP A 332 25.63 -3.65 -26.45
C TRP A 332 24.24 -4.19 -26.78
N GLU A 333 23.87 -4.37 -28.06
CA GLU A 333 22.48 -4.64 -28.47
C GLU A 333 21.86 -5.83 -27.71
N GLU A 334 22.59 -6.94 -27.64
CA GLU A 334 22.14 -8.14 -26.93
C GLU A 334 21.91 -7.86 -25.44
N LYS A 335 22.86 -7.21 -24.76
CA LYS A 335 22.74 -6.82 -23.34
C LYS A 335 21.56 -5.89 -23.11
N ILE A 336 21.30 -4.96 -24.04
CA ILE A 336 20.17 -4.00 -23.97
C ILE A 336 18.83 -4.73 -24.12
N ARG A 337 18.72 -5.66 -25.07
CA ARG A 337 17.51 -6.48 -25.27
C ARG A 337 17.19 -7.33 -24.04
N HIS A 338 18.20 -7.86 -23.37
CA HIS A 338 18.06 -8.62 -22.11
C HIS A 338 17.61 -7.79 -20.90
N CYS A 339 17.55 -6.46 -21.00
CA CYS A 339 17.01 -5.61 -19.93
C CYS A 339 15.49 -5.43 -19.96
N TYR A 340 14.77 -6.12 -20.85
CA TYR A 340 13.31 -5.99 -21.02
C TYR A 340 12.59 -7.35 -20.95
N ASP A 341 11.54 -7.44 -20.13
CA ASP A 341 10.68 -8.64 -20.01
C ASP A 341 9.96 -9.02 -21.32
N GLN A 342 9.72 -8.04 -22.20
CA GLN A 342 9.09 -8.23 -23.49
C GLN A 342 10.14 -8.48 -24.56
N THR A 343 10.03 -9.60 -25.27
CA THR A 343 10.90 -9.86 -26.42
C THR A 343 10.52 -8.96 -27.61
N PHE A 344 11.54 -8.30 -28.18
CA PHE A 344 11.41 -7.38 -29.32
C PHE A 344 11.97 -8.00 -30.60
N GLU A 345 11.70 -9.30 -30.80
CA GLU A 345 12.15 -10.11 -31.95
C GLU A 345 11.68 -9.57 -33.31
N SER A 346 10.57 -8.80 -33.33
CA SER A 346 10.06 -8.14 -34.53
C SER A 346 10.84 -6.89 -34.96
N TYR A 347 11.76 -6.39 -34.15
CA TYR A 347 12.67 -5.31 -34.54
C TYR A 347 13.98 -5.88 -35.06
N GLU A 348 14.22 -5.71 -36.37
CA GLU A 348 15.54 -5.89 -36.97
C GLU A 348 16.61 -5.08 -36.20
N SER A 349 17.83 -5.62 -36.11
CA SER A 349 18.96 -5.01 -35.38
C SER A 349 19.22 -3.56 -35.81
N ASN A 350 19.22 -3.28 -37.12
CA ASN A 350 19.37 -1.95 -37.70
C ASN A 350 18.37 -0.90 -37.14
N MET A 351 17.10 -1.30 -36.92
CA MET A 351 16.04 -0.44 -36.39
C MET A 351 16.18 -0.28 -34.88
N PHE A 352 16.48 -1.36 -34.17
CA PHE A 352 16.67 -1.36 -32.73
C PHE A 352 17.86 -0.49 -32.32
N VAL A 353 19.03 -0.72 -32.93
CA VAL A 353 20.25 0.09 -32.72
C VAL A 353 19.99 1.56 -32.99
N LYS A 354 19.33 1.90 -34.11
CA LYS A 354 19.01 3.29 -34.46
C LYS A 354 18.09 3.95 -33.43
N MET A 355 17.07 3.24 -32.96
CA MET A 355 16.15 3.73 -31.92
C MET A 355 16.89 3.98 -30.61
N ILE A 356 17.64 3.00 -30.11
CA ILE A 356 18.38 3.16 -28.84
C ILE A 356 19.41 4.28 -28.94
N LEU A 357 20.13 4.41 -30.07
CA LEU A 357 21.08 5.50 -30.30
C LEU A 357 20.41 6.89 -30.23
N LEU A 358 19.31 7.07 -30.97
CA LEU A 358 18.59 8.36 -31.01
C LEU A 358 18.03 8.74 -29.64
N ASP A 359 17.51 7.75 -28.90
CA ASP A 359 16.88 7.96 -27.61
C ASP A 359 17.92 8.24 -26.52
N SER A 360 19.04 7.51 -26.52
CA SER A 360 20.16 7.72 -25.59
C SER A 360 20.80 9.09 -25.79
N VAL A 361 21.15 9.42 -27.03
CA VAL A 361 21.78 10.71 -27.35
C VAL A 361 20.82 11.88 -27.11
N PHE A 362 19.52 11.71 -27.35
CA PHE A 362 18.53 12.72 -27.00
C PHE A 362 18.55 13.04 -25.50
N ILE A 363 18.50 12.03 -24.63
CA ILE A 363 18.51 12.23 -23.16
C ILE A 363 19.79 12.94 -22.73
N ILE A 364 20.94 12.47 -23.21
CA ILE A 364 22.26 13.02 -22.86
C ILE A 364 22.38 14.49 -23.29
N GLU A 365 22.09 14.81 -24.55
CA GLU A 365 22.19 16.19 -25.07
C GLU A 365 21.13 17.11 -24.45
N PHE A 366 19.94 16.59 -24.10
CA PHE A 366 18.91 17.33 -23.37
C PHE A 366 19.39 17.75 -21.97
N PHE A 367 19.95 16.82 -21.20
CA PHE A 367 20.52 17.12 -19.88
C PHE A 367 21.74 18.05 -19.97
N LEU A 368 22.64 17.85 -20.95
CA LEU A 368 23.78 18.74 -21.19
C LEU A 368 23.34 20.17 -21.49
N ARG A 369 22.42 20.37 -22.44
CA ARG A 369 21.86 21.70 -22.74
C ARG A 369 21.26 22.32 -21.49
N ARG A 370 20.42 21.58 -20.77
CA ARG A 370 19.74 22.07 -19.58
C ARG A 370 20.71 22.50 -18.47
N GLY A 371 21.84 21.80 -18.32
CA GLY A 371 22.96 22.23 -17.47
C GLY A 371 23.66 23.52 -17.97
N GLU A 372 23.90 23.66 -19.28
CA GLU A 372 24.48 24.89 -19.85
C GLU A 372 23.55 26.11 -19.71
N ASN A 373 22.24 25.90 -19.65
CA ASN A 373 21.23 26.96 -19.64
C ASN A 373 21.16 27.73 -18.30
N PHE A 374 21.84 27.29 -17.25
CA PHE A 374 22.11 28.12 -16.07
C PHE A 374 22.96 29.36 -16.42
N ILE A 375 23.63 29.38 -17.58
CA ILE A 375 24.60 30.41 -17.99
C ILE A 375 24.13 31.25 -19.20
N SER A 376 23.32 30.71 -20.13
CA SER A 376 22.94 31.43 -21.37
C SER A 376 21.44 31.39 -21.69
N THR A 377 20.77 32.56 -21.67
CA THR A 377 19.30 32.66 -21.80
C THR A 377 18.77 32.82 -23.22
N GLU A 378 19.55 33.30 -24.19
CA GLU A 378 19.09 33.47 -25.58
C GLU A 378 19.04 32.14 -26.34
N LYS A 379 20.10 31.33 -26.23
CA LYS A 379 20.17 29.99 -26.84
C LYS A 379 19.07 29.07 -26.29
N TYR A 380 18.76 29.18 -24.99
CA TYR A 380 17.64 28.50 -24.33
C TYR A 380 16.29 28.85 -24.98
N LYS A 381 15.97 30.15 -25.10
CA LYS A 381 14.69 30.62 -25.68
C LYS A 381 14.50 30.21 -27.14
N ALA A 382 15.59 30.04 -27.89
CA ALA A 382 15.57 29.61 -29.29
C ALA A 382 15.38 28.08 -29.46
N ASP A 383 15.67 27.28 -28.43
CA ASP A 383 15.50 25.82 -28.48
C ASP A 383 14.01 25.44 -28.45
N TYR A 384 13.59 24.55 -29.33
CA TYR A 384 12.18 24.18 -29.46
C TYR A 384 11.64 23.38 -28.25
N MET A 385 12.50 22.62 -27.56
CA MET A 385 12.11 21.83 -26.38
C MET A 385 12.28 22.66 -25.12
N LEU A 386 13.45 23.25 -24.95
CA LEU A 386 13.86 23.91 -23.71
C LEU A 386 13.29 25.34 -23.62
N GLY A 387 13.13 26.05 -24.75
CA GLY A 387 12.57 27.41 -24.78
C GLY A 387 11.10 27.55 -24.38
N LYS A 388 10.42 26.46 -23.99
CA LYS A 388 9.07 26.47 -23.41
C LYS A 388 9.01 25.58 -22.17
N PRO A 389 8.85 26.15 -20.95
CA PRO A 389 8.87 25.39 -19.70
C PRO A 389 7.89 24.19 -19.64
N SER A 390 6.69 24.32 -20.23
CA SER A 390 5.73 23.20 -20.26
C SER A 390 6.17 22.01 -21.11
N ARG A 391 7.00 22.23 -22.14
CA ARG A 391 7.59 21.15 -22.95
C ARG A 391 8.76 20.49 -22.23
N GLU A 392 9.62 21.29 -21.62
CA GLU A 392 10.70 20.82 -20.76
C GLU A 392 10.15 19.93 -19.64
N HIS A 393 9.12 20.39 -18.93
CA HIS A 393 8.46 19.63 -17.87
C HIS A 393 7.85 18.33 -18.39
N GLY A 394 7.02 18.37 -19.44
CA GLY A 394 6.41 17.17 -20.01
C GLY A 394 7.41 16.15 -20.59
N ILE A 395 8.59 16.59 -21.05
CA ILE A 395 9.68 15.68 -21.41
C ILE A 395 10.23 14.99 -20.14
N LEU A 396 10.51 15.74 -19.07
CA LEU A 396 11.03 15.18 -17.82
C LEU A 396 10.05 14.18 -17.19
N GLU A 397 8.75 14.46 -17.22
CA GLU A 397 7.69 13.53 -16.79
C GLU A 397 7.63 12.25 -17.62
N ASP A 398 7.98 12.30 -18.90
CA ASP A 398 8.06 11.13 -19.78
C ASP A 398 9.34 10.32 -19.56
N LEU A 399 10.47 10.95 -19.20
CA LEU A 399 11.76 10.28 -18.95
C LEU A 399 11.77 9.40 -17.70
N ILE A 400 10.78 9.51 -16.82
CA ILE A 400 10.68 8.74 -15.56
C ILE A 400 9.59 7.65 -15.59
N LEU A 401 8.85 7.49 -16.69
CA LEU A 401 7.85 6.44 -16.84
C LEU A 401 8.48 5.06 -17.00
N LEU A 402 7.93 4.06 -16.32
CA LEU A 402 8.44 2.69 -16.32
C LEU A 402 8.43 2.04 -17.72
N GLU A 403 7.41 2.29 -18.54
CA GLU A 403 7.32 1.78 -19.92
C GLU A 403 8.08 2.65 -20.94
N ASN A 404 8.81 3.68 -20.51
CA ASN A 404 9.51 4.64 -21.37
C ASN A 404 11.00 4.78 -20.99
N GLN A 405 11.66 3.65 -20.71
CA GLN A 405 13.02 3.59 -20.16
C GLN A 405 14.04 3.00 -21.14
N LEU A 406 15.28 3.46 -20.99
CA LEU A 406 16.50 2.78 -21.45
C LEU A 406 17.29 2.25 -20.25
N PRO A 407 18.07 1.16 -20.42
CA PRO A 407 18.99 0.71 -19.38
C PRO A 407 20.03 1.79 -19.06
N TYR A 408 20.24 2.08 -17.78
CA TYR A 408 21.05 3.22 -17.34
C TYR A 408 22.50 3.16 -17.86
N PHE A 409 23.09 1.96 -17.92
CA PHE A 409 24.46 1.77 -18.43
C PHE A 409 24.62 2.29 -19.86
N VAL A 410 23.59 2.21 -20.71
CA VAL A 410 23.67 2.72 -22.10
C VAL A 410 23.86 4.23 -22.10
N LEU A 411 23.21 4.94 -21.17
CA LEU A 411 23.32 6.39 -21.07
C LEU A 411 24.67 6.81 -20.49
N GLU A 412 25.12 6.10 -19.45
CA GLU A 412 26.38 6.38 -18.75
C GLU A 412 27.60 6.03 -19.60
N ASP A 413 27.69 4.80 -20.11
CA ASP A 413 28.83 4.32 -20.87
C ASP A 413 28.95 5.07 -22.22
N LEU A 414 27.82 5.45 -22.86
CA LEU A 414 27.83 6.28 -24.07
C LEU A 414 28.23 7.72 -23.79
N TYR A 415 27.80 8.30 -22.66
CA TYR A 415 28.23 9.63 -22.23
C TYR A 415 29.74 9.67 -21.99
N GLU A 416 30.28 8.68 -21.27
CA GLU A 416 31.71 8.57 -21.00
C GLU A 416 32.51 8.38 -22.29
N PHE A 417 32.09 7.46 -23.17
CA PHE A 417 32.73 7.25 -24.48
C PHE A 417 32.72 8.51 -25.37
N ALA A 418 31.64 9.28 -25.35
CA ALA A 418 31.48 10.44 -26.22
C ALA A 418 32.18 11.70 -25.68
N THR A 419 32.20 11.88 -24.36
CA THR A 419 32.71 13.12 -23.71
C THR A 419 34.06 12.97 -23.04
N GLY A 420 34.51 11.74 -22.74
CA GLY A 420 35.70 11.47 -21.93
C GLY A 420 35.53 11.78 -20.44
N ASN A 421 34.29 11.88 -19.96
CA ASN A 421 33.96 12.28 -18.59
C ASN A 421 33.01 11.27 -17.95
N SER A 422 33.34 10.75 -16.76
CA SER A 422 32.53 9.79 -16.01
C SER A 422 31.41 10.41 -15.15
N GLY A 423 31.25 11.74 -15.20
CA GLY A 423 30.29 12.52 -14.39
C GLY A 423 28.80 12.38 -14.74
N PHE A 424 28.36 11.31 -15.43
CA PHE A 424 26.97 11.19 -15.90
C PHE A 424 25.95 11.23 -14.76
N LEU A 425 26.21 10.54 -13.64
CA LEU A 425 25.32 10.55 -12.47
C LEU A 425 25.10 11.97 -11.91
N SER A 426 26.11 12.85 -11.96
CA SER A 426 26.00 14.26 -11.56
C SER A 426 25.14 15.07 -12.54
N LEU A 427 25.31 14.81 -13.84
CA LEU A 427 24.49 15.41 -14.89
C LEU A 427 23.01 15.01 -14.77
N VAL A 428 22.72 13.74 -14.49
CA VAL A 428 21.36 13.26 -14.22
C VAL A 428 20.81 13.84 -12.93
N SER A 429 21.61 13.87 -11.85
CA SER A 429 21.17 14.33 -10.53
C SER A 429 20.79 15.82 -10.51
N SER A 430 21.56 16.66 -11.21
CA SER A 430 21.25 18.08 -11.38
C SER A 430 20.00 18.32 -12.25
N ASN A 431 19.70 17.41 -13.18
CA ASN A 431 18.52 17.50 -14.04
C ASN A 431 17.24 16.94 -13.40
N LEU A 432 17.33 15.87 -12.62
CA LEU A 432 16.16 15.22 -11.99
C LEU A 432 15.95 15.63 -10.53
N LEU A 433 16.63 16.69 -10.05
CA LEU A 433 16.67 17.08 -8.64
C LEU A 433 15.29 17.12 -7.96
N ASP A 434 14.28 17.70 -8.62
CA ASP A 434 12.89 17.81 -8.14
C ASP A 434 12.20 16.44 -7.95
N TYR A 435 12.66 15.40 -8.65
CA TYR A 435 12.19 14.03 -8.50
C TYR A 435 13.02 13.27 -7.45
N LEU A 436 14.33 13.50 -7.37
CA LEU A 436 15.25 12.78 -6.48
C LEU A 436 15.14 13.19 -5.02
N LEU A 437 14.83 14.46 -4.73
CA LEU A 437 14.76 15.01 -3.38
C LEU A 437 13.30 15.23 -2.92
N PRO A 438 13.05 15.28 -1.60
CA PRO A 438 11.77 15.78 -1.09
C PRO A 438 11.62 17.29 -1.37
N PRO A 439 10.39 17.82 -1.46
CA PRO A 439 10.14 19.25 -1.54
C PRO A 439 10.82 20.00 -0.39
N ARG A 440 11.60 21.04 -0.70
CA ARG A 440 12.26 21.85 0.32
C ARG A 440 11.24 22.61 1.16
N ILE A 441 11.55 22.74 2.46
CA ILE A 441 10.80 23.57 3.39
C ILE A 441 11.66 24.80 3.68
N ASP A 442 11.49 25.85 2.89
CA ASP A 442 12.14 27.14 3.18
C ASP A 442 11.58 27.70 4.51
N ASP A 443 12.47 28.20 5.37
CA ASP A 443 12.12 28.57 6.76
C ASP A 443 11.51 29.98 6.91
N ASP A 444 11.42 30.77 5.83
CA ASP A 444 11.00 32.18 5.83
C ASP A 444 9.57 32.41 5.26
N ASP A 445 8.52 31.96 5.97
CA ASP A 445 7.14 32.41 5.68
C ASP A 445 6.81 33.75 6.38
N HIS A 446 7.58 34.78 6.04
CA HIS A 446 7.26 36.15 6.42
C HIS A 446 6.23 36.77 5.47
N LYS A 447 4.95 36.49 5.75
CA LYS A 447 3.75 37.26 5.36
C LYS A 447 3.91 38.19 4.14
N LYS A 448 3.49 37.72 2.97
CA LYS A 448 3.02 38.63 1.91
C LYS A 448 1.77 38.13 1.23
N ASN A 449 0.63 38.70 1.64
CA ASN A 449 -0.57 38.77 0.81
C ASN A 449 -0.17 39.27 -0.58
N ARG A 450 -0.24 38.39 -1.58
CA ARG A 450 -0.46 38.77 -2.97
C ARG A 450 -1.65 37.95 -3.46
N SER A 451 -2.61 38.64 -4.04
CA SER A 451 -3.81 38.05 -4.63
C SER A 451 -3.42 36.96 -5.60
N CYS A 452 -4.08 35.80 -5.52
CA CYS A 452 -3.89 34.70 -6.44
C CYS A 452 -4.19 35.17 -7.87
N ASP A 453 -3.15 35.21 -8.70
CA ASP A 453 -3.28 35.26 -10.15
C ASP A 453 -2.61 33.99 -10.69
N CYS A 454 -3.33 33.22 -11.51
CA CYS A 454 -2.98 31.84 -11.85
C CYS A 454 -1.65 31.69 -12.61
N PHE A 455 -1.05 32.80 -13.05
CA PHE A 455 0.27 32.85 -13.69
C PHE A 455 1.45 32.95 -12.71
N SER A 456 1.22 33.31 -11.44
CA SER A 456 2.33 33.50 -10.49
C SER A 456 2.88 32.20 -9.88
N ILE A 457 2.17 31.08 -10.01
CA ILE A 457 2.55 29.80 -9.40
C ILE A 457 3.81 29.22 -10.08
N CYS A 458 3.87 29.26 -11.41
CA CYS A 458 5.09 28.90 -12.16
C CYS A 458 6.26 29.86 -11.87
N TYR A 459 5.98 31.12 -11.52
CA TYR A 459 7.01 32.12 -11.22
C TYR A 459 7.58 32.01 -9.80
N GLY A 460 6.80 31.53 -8.82
CA GLY A 460 7.25 31.32 -7.45
C GLY A 460 8.32 30.23 -7.36
N PHE A 461 8.02 29.05 -7.91
CA PHE A 461 8.94 27.91 -7.97
C PHE A 461 10.26 28.25 -8.70
N TRP A 462 10.21 29.17 -9.66
CA TRP A 462 11.34 29.58 -10.48
C TRP A 462 12.23 30.68 -9.83
N ILE A 463 11.73 31.42 -8.83
CA ILE A 463 12.49 32.50 -8.17
C ILE A 463 13.35 31.99 -7.01
N SER A 464 12.92 30.99 -6.24
CA SER A 464 13.74 30.42 -5.15
C SER A 464 15.07 29.85 -5.67
N ASN A 465 15.06 29.18 -6.82
CA ASN A 465 16.28 28.69 -7.48
C ASN A 465 17.10 29.78 -8.20
N ARG A 466 16.67 31.05 -8.20
CA ARG A 466 17.36 32.16 -8.89
C ARG A 466 18.27 33.00 -8.01
N PHE A 467 18.27 32.79 -6.69
CA PHE A 467 19.04 33.59 -5.73
C PHE A 467 20.25 32.86 -5.09
N CYS A 468 20.41 31.56 -5.28
CA CYS A 468 21.54 30.78 -4.74
C CYS A 468 22.82 30.88 -5.59
N CYS A 469 23.22 32.09 -6.00
CA CYS A 469 24.52 32.34 -6.65
C CYS A 469 25.03 33.79 -6.47
N GLN A 470 24.75 34.46 -5.34
CA GLN A 470 25.45 35.69 -4.97
C GLN A 470 25.34 36.02 -3.46
N LYS A 471 26.15 35.32 -2.65
CA LYS A 471 26.59 35.80 -1.33
C LYS A 471 27.89 35.10 -0.96
N GLU A 472 29.01 35.76 -1.20
CA GLU A 472 30.26 35.43 -0.52
C GLU A 472 30.10 35.81 0.95
N HIS A 473 29.84 34.83 1.81
CA HIS A 473 30.13 34.93 3.23
C HIS A 473 30.58 33.57 3.75
N LYS A 474 31.57 33.61 4.64
CA LYS A 474 32.37 32.47 5.06
C LYS A 474 31.62 31.51 5.99
N ASP A 475 32.08 30.27 5.97
CA ASP A 475 31.98 29.27 7.05
C ASP A 475 30.56 28.94 7.53
N ASP A 476 29.85 28.12 6.74
CA ASP A 476 28.86 27.15 7.24
C ASP A 476 28.99 25.85 6.44
N GLU A 477 28.80 24.71 7.10
CA GLU A 477 29.16 23.38 6.57
C GLU A 477 28.43 23.05 5.26
N SER A 478 29.20 22.84 4.19
CA SER A 478 28.69 22.20 2.99
C SER A 478 28.20 20.80 3.35
N THR A 479 26.88 20.59 3.27
CA THR A 479 26.29 19.25 3.42
C THR A 479 26.60 18.45 2.15
N SER A 480 27.85 17.99 2.06
CA SER A 480 28.28 16.97 1.11
C SER A 480 27.37 15.76 1.25
N VAL A 481 27.05 15.14 0.12
CA VAL A 481 26.49 13.79 0.13
C VAL A 481 27.63 12.87 0.56
N GLU A 482 27.79 12.66 1.87
CA GLU A 482 28.77 11.72 2.40
C GLU A 482 28.45 10.32 1.88
N GLY A 483 29.30 9.87 0.95
CA GLY A 483 29.15 8.58 0.32
C GLY A 483 29.45 7.45 1.31
N LYS A 484 28.44 6.64 1.59
CA LYS A 484 28.65 5.20 1.54
C LYS A 484 28.29 4.73 0.13
N GLU A 485 29.09 3.81 -0.38
CA GLU A 485 29.04 3.37 -1.78
C GLU A 485 27.64 2.87 -2.14
N ILE A 486 27.13 3.36 -3.27
CA ILE A 486 26.01 2.73 -3.96
C ILE A 486 26.62 1.50 -4.64
N GLU A 487 26.65 0.36 -3.93
CA GLU A 487 27.34 -0.87 -4.39
C GLU A 487 26.84 -1.39 -5.75
N GLU A 488 25.63 -1.01 -6.18
CA GLU A 488 25.03 -1.44 -7.44
C GLU A 488 24.43 -0.26 -8.22
N LYS A 489 24.79 -0.11 -9.51
CA LYS A 489 24.26 0.94 -10.39
C LYS A 489 22.72 0.85 -10.54
N PRO A 490 21.99 1.97 -10.74
CA PRO A 490 20.56 1.93 -11.02
C PRO A 490 20.27 1.23 -12.36
N LYS A 491 19.12 0.56 -12.47
CA LYS A 491 18.70 -0.15 -13.70
C LYS A 491 18.30 0.82 -14.82
N HIS A 492 17.61 1.90 -14.48
CA HIS A 492 17.13 2.96 -15.39
C HIS A 492 16.74 4.21 -14.56
N LEU A 493 16.24 5.28 -15.19
CA LEU A 493 15.94 6.56 -14.52
C LEU A 493 14.83 6.43 -13.46
N THR A 494 13.77 5.65 -13.70
CA THR A 494 12.74 5.39 -12.67
C THR A 494 13.32 4.67 -11.43
N ASP A 495 14.26 3.73 -11.62
CA ASP A 495 14.96 3.06 -10.52
C ASP A 495 15.85 4.04 -9.74
N LEU A 496 16.57 4.93 -10.43
CA LEU A 496 17.33 6.00 -9.78
C LEU A 496 16.41 6.88 -8.90
N VAL A 497 15.26 7.33 -9.41
CA VAL A 497 14.29 8.11 -8.63
C VAL A 497 13.76 7.32 -7.42
N ARG A 498 13.45 6.02 -7.59
CA ARG A 498 13.03 5.13 -6.50
C ARG A 498 14.12 5.07 -5.42
N ARG A 499 15.35 4.67 -5.80
CA ARG A 499 16.50 4.51 -4.87
C ARG A 499 16.81 5.81 -4.14
N SER A 500 16.84 6.95 -4.84
CA SER A 500 17.04 8.26 -4.22
C SER A 500 15.98 8.61 -3.18
N ARG A 501 14.75 8.07 -3.28
CA ARG A 501 13.71 8.24 -2.25
C ARG A 501 13.78 7.20 -1.14
N SER A 502 14.28 5.99 -1.38
CA SER A 502 14.23 4.87 -0.42
C SER A 502 15.54 4.53 0.31
N TYR A 503 16.72 4.99 -0.11
CA TYR A 503 18.01 4.41 0.34
C TYR A 503 18.34 4.49 1.84
N LYS A 504 17.64 5.31 2.62
CA LYS A 504 17.80 5.39 4.10
C LYS A 504 16.73 4.61 4.87
N HIS A 505 15.79 3.97 4.20
CA HIS A 505 14.72 3.25 4.89
C HIS A 505 15.24 1.93 5.46
N PRO A 506 14.97 1.61 6.74
CA PRO A 506 15.26 0.28 7.28
C PRO A 506 14.38 -0.77 6.60
N VAL A 507 14.96 -1.95 6.36
CA VAL A 507 14.26 -3.14 5.87
C VAL A 507 13.18 -3.56 6.88
N SER A 508 11.98 -3.86 6.39
CA SER A 508 10.92 -4.40 7.24
C SER A 508 11.25 -5.84 7.63
N ASN A 509 11.51 -6.07 8.91
CA ASN A 509 11.61 -7.42 9.49
C ASN A 509 10.23 -7.97 9.90
N ASN A 510 9.14 -7.46 9.32
CA ASN A 510 7.77 -7.77 9.73
C ASN A 510 6.87 -8.07 8.53
N ASP A 511 6.44 -9.33 8.46
CA ASP A 511 5.54 -9.88 7.43
C ASP A 511 4.07 -9.48 7.67
N ALA A 512 3.74 -8.80 8.77
CA ALA A 512 2.37 -8.41 9.09
C ALA A 512 1.89 -7.23 8.21
N CYS A 513 0.72 -7.39 7.60
CA CYS A 513 0.06 -6.37 6.78
C CYS A 513 -0.79 -5.43 7.64
N ILE A 514 -0.96 -4.17 7.19
CA ILE A 514 -1.84 -3.19 7.84
C ILE A 514 -3.29 -3.50 7.41
N GLU A 515 -4.01 -4.25 8.24
CA GLU A 515 -5.42 -4.60 7.96
C GLU A 515 -6.39 -3.42 8.14
N SER A 516 -6.05 -2.48 9.04
CA SER A 516 -6.84 -1.27 9.27
C SER A 516 -6.02 -0.19 9.97
N LEU A 517 -6.32 1.07 9.67
CA LEU A 517 -5.84 2.25 10.38
C LEU A 517 -6.93 3.32 10.35
N TYR A 518 -7.08 4.09 11.44
CA TYR A 518 -8.06 5.16 11.51
C TYR A 518 -7.65 6.40 10.70
N SER A 519 -8.62 7.05 10.05
CA SER A 519 -8.40 8.28 9.27
C SER A 519 -7.86 9.44 10.12
N ALA A 520 -7.23 10.42 9.46
CA ALA A 520 -6.56 11.52 10.12
C ALA A 520 -7.49 12.28 11.08
N THR A 521 -8.74 12.54 10.67
CA THR A 521 -9.76 13.21 11.50
C THR A 521 -10.06 12.41 12.78
N LYS A 522 -10.26 11.09 12.69
CA LYS A 522 -10.56 10.24 13.85
C LYS A 522 -9.39 10.20 14.84
N LEU A 523 -8.17 10.04 14.32
CA LEU A 523 -6.95 10.08 15.14
C LEU A 523 -6.80 11.45 15.83
N HIS A 524 -7.07 12.54 15.12
CA HIS A 524 -6.99 13.90 15.68
C HIS A 524 -8.03 14.17 16.77
N GLU A 525 -9.27 13.73 16.57
CA GLU A 525 -10.33 13.81 17.58
C GLU A 525 -9.92 13.08 18.87
N ALA A 526 -9.31 11.90 18.76
CA ALA A 526 -8.75 11.14 19.88
C ALA A 526 -7.52 11.78 20.55
N GLY A 527 -6.90 12.78 19.91
CA GLY A 527 -5.80 13.57 20.49
C GLY A 527 -4.46 13.46 19.78
N VAL A 528 -4.36 12.68 18.68
CA VAL A 528 -3.15 12.61 17.87
C VAL A 528 -2.84 13.98 17.25
N LYS A 529 -1.60 14.42 17.42
CA LYS A 529 -1.09 15.65 16.80
C LYS A 529 -0.33 15.29 15.52
N PHE A 530 -0.76 15.85 14.41
CA PHE A 530 -0.07 15.71 13.13
C PHE A 530 1.04 16.75 13.05
N LYS A 531 2.24 16.34 12.65
CA LYS A 531 3.38 17.26 12.46
C LYS A 531 4.17 16.88 11.22
N VAL A 532 4.53 17.89 10.43
CA VAL A 532 5.61 17.73 9.45
C VAL A 532 6.95 17.56 10.19
N ASP A 533 7.71 16.54 9.83
CA ASP A 533 9.10 16.42 10.25
C ASP A 533 10.01 16.96 9.15
N LYS A 534 10.61 18.13 9.39
CA LYS A 534 11.50 18.81 8.43
C LYS A 534 12.80 18.05 8.17
N LYS A 535 13.15 17.07 9.01
CA LYS A 535 14.39 16.27 8.91
C LYS A 535 14.11 14.81 8.52
N ALA A 536 12.84 14.40 8.45
CA ALA A 536 12.47 13.07 7.98
C ALA A 536 12.90 12.87 6.52
N TRP A 537 13.36 11.66 6.24
CA TRP A 537 13.57 11.19 4.88
C TRP A 537 12.22 11.13 4.13
N PRO A 538 12.13 11.19 2.78
CA PRO A 538 10.87 11.33 2.03
C PRO A 538 9.74 10.34 2.33
N LEU A 539 10.02 9.24 3.04
CA LEU A 539 9.08 8.18 3.39
C LEU A 539 8.98 7.93 4.92
N ASP A 540 9.80 8.57 5.77
CA ASP A 540 10.01 8.20 7.17
C ASP A 540 8.87 8.67 8.11
N ILE A 541 8.02 7.73 8.55
CA ILE A 541 6.86 7.99 9.42
C ILE A 541 7.14 7.50 10.85
N LYS A 542 6.90 8.36 11.84
CA LYS A 542 7.12 8.06 13.27
C LYS A 542 5.94 8.47 14.14
N PHE A 543 5.52 7.62 15.06
CA PHE A 543 4.51 7.94 16.07
C PHE A 543 5.11 7.87 17.48
N GLU A 544 5.21 9.01 18.16
CA GLU A 544 5.83 9.12 19.47
C GLU A 544 5.05 10.09 20.36
N ARG A 545 4.78 9.71 21.62
CA ARG A 545 4.15 10.60 22.63
C ARG A 545 2.83 11.24 22.19
N GLY A 546 2.06 10.58 21.32
CA GLY A 546 0.80 11.09 20.77
C GLY A 546 0.98 12.05 19.57
N GLU A 547 2.19 12.16 19.02
CA GLU A 547 2.49 12.97 17.84
C GLU A 547 2.87 12.05 16.67
N LEU A 548 2.11 12.14 15.56
CA LEU A 548 2.43 11.48 14.30
C LEU A 548 3.23 12.46 13.44
N LYS A 549 4.50 12.11 13.23
CA LYS A 549 5.48 12.82 12.43
C LYS A 549 5.58 12.18 11.06
N MET A 550 5.45 12.98 10.00
CA MET A 550 5.50 12.52 8.62
C MET A 550 6.26 13.52 7.73
N PRO A 551 6.89 13.08 6.62
CA PRO A 551 7.42 13.97 5.61
C PRO A 551 6.28 14.68 4.87
N ARG A 552 6.58 15.83 4.27
CA ARG A 552 5.64 16.60 3.45
C ARG A 552 5.33 15.87 2.14
N PHE A 553 4.05 15.71 1.83
CA PHE A 553 3.53 15.23 0.56
C PHE A 553 2.99 16.39 -0.28
N GLU A 554 3.70 16.73 -1.35
CA GLU A 554 3.26 17.74 -2.31
C GLU A 554 2.45 17.10 -3.44
N VAL A 555 1.32 17.71 -3.78
CA VAL A 555 0.34 17.16 -4.74
C VAL A 555 0.07 18.18 -5.84
N HIS A 556 0.57 17.88 -7.04
CA HIS A 556 0.40 18.63 -8.28
C HIS A 556 -0.04 17.66 -9.41
N ASP A 557 -0.32 18.17 -10.61
CA ASP A 557 -0.86 17.37 -11.74
C ASP A 557 -0.02 16.13 -12.08
N GLY A 558 1.31 16.21 -11.93
CA GLY A 558 2.26 15.12 -12.18
C GLY A 558 2.39 14.09 -11.06
N THR A 559 1.84 14.35 -9.85
CA THR A 559 2.04 13.47 -8.68
C THR A 559 1.45 12.08 -8.89
N GLU A 560 0.23 11.95 -9.46
CA GLU A 560 -0.36 10.63 -9.75
C GLU A 560 0.53 9.85 -10.73
N ARG A 561 1.08 10.52 -11.75
CA ARG A 561 1.96 9.92 -12.77
C ARG A 561 3.24 9.39 -12.15
N LEU A 562 3.96 10.23 -11.39
CA LEU A 562 5.19 9.86 -10.70
C LEU A 562 4.98 8.67 -9.75
N ILE A 563 4.06 8.79 -8.80
CA ILE A 563 3.87 7.81 -7.73
C ILE A 563 3.42 6.45 -8.30
N ARG A 564 2.53 6.43 -9.31
CA ARG A 564 2.10 5.18 -9.96
C ARG A 564 3.21 4.41 -10.67
N ASN A 565 4.19 5.10 -11.25
CA ASN A 565 5.32 4.44 -11.91
C ASN A 565 6.31 3.89 -10.87
N LEU A 566 6.55 4.62 -9.78
CA LEU A 566 7.40 4.16 -8.68
C LEU A 566 6.79 2.95 -7.95
N MET A 567 5.50 2.99 -7.61
CA MET A 567 4.79 1.87 -6.99
C MET A 567 4.74 0.65 -7.92
N ALA A 568 4.45 0.83 -9.20
CA ALA A 568 4.45 -0.29 -10.17
C ALA A 568 5.84 -0.93 -10.30
N PHE A 569 6.91 -0.12 -10.24
CA PHE A 569 8.27 -0.61 -10.29
C PHE A 569 8.63 -1.42 -9.03
N GLU A 570 8.26 -0.95 -7.83
CA GLU A 570 8.45 -1.70 -6.57
C GLU A 570 7.67 -3.03 -6.58
N GLN A 571 6.40 -3.01 -6.97
CA GLN A 571 5.55 -4.20 -7.04
C GLN A 571 6.08 -5.29 -8.00
N CYS A 572 6.84 -4.90 -9.04
CA CYS A 572 7.43 -5.85 -10.00
C CYS A 572 8.86 -6.29 -9.66
N HIS A 573 9.70 -5.40 -9.11
CA HIS A 573 11.14 -5.62 -8.98
C HIS A 573 11.67 -5.65 -7.54
N TYR A 574 10.88 -5.21 -6.56
CA TYR A 574 11.28 -5.08 -5.16
C TYR A 574 10.13 -5.47 -4.20
N PRO A 575 9.55 -6.68 -4.32
CA PRO A 575 8.40 -7.11 -3.52
C PRO A 575 8.66 -7.19 -2.01
N ASN A 576 9.95 -7.26 -1.60
CA ASN A 576 10.38 -7.28 -0.20
C ASN A 576 10.75 -5.88 0.34
N ASP A 577 10.87 -4.88 -0.54
CA ASP A 577 11.29 -3.51 -0.23
C ASP A 577 10.28 -2.45 -0.77
N PRO A 578 8.95 -2.59 -0.56
CA PRO A 578 7.95 -1.74 -1.21
C PRO A 578 7.73 -0.41 -0.47
N TYR A 579 8.81 0.31 -0.13
CA TYR A 579 8.79 1.48 0.77
C TYR A 579 7.89 2.63 0.30
N ILE A 580 7.79 2.87 -1.00
CA ILE A 580 6.90 3.91 -1.55
C ILE A 580 5.45 3.43 -1.50
N CYS A 581 5.20 2.14 -1.76
CA CYS A 581 3.88 1.55 -1.59
C CYS A 581 3.41 1.63 -0.13
N ASP A 582 4.29 1.32 0.83
CA ASP A 582 4.03 1.38 2.27
C ASP A 582 3.69 2.81 2.76
N TYR A 583 4.47 3.80 2.31
CA TYR A 583 4.18 5.21 2.63
C TYR A 583 2.81 5.65 2.09
N ILE A 584 2.51 5.31 0.84
CA ILE A 584 1.23 5.66 0.21
C ILE A 584 0.07 4.88 0.85
N LEU A 585 0.28 3.65 1.33
CA LEU A 585 -0.72 2.89 2.08
C LEU A 585 -1.09 3.57 3.41
N ILE A 586 -0.12 4.09 4.17
CA ILE A 586 -0.43 4.89 5.36
C ILE A 586 -1.21 6.15 4.97
N LEU A 587 -0.81 6.82 3.89
CA LEU A 587 -1.49 8.03 3.43
C LEU A 587 -2.94 7.75 2.99
N ASP A 588 -3.20 6.63 2.31
CA ASP A 588 -4.52 6.12 1.90
C ASP A 588 -5.44 5.94 3.11
N PHE A 589 -4.99 5.20 4.13
CA PHE A 589 -5.75 5.07 5.39
C PHE A 589 -6.01 6.40 6.11
N LEU A 590 -5.05 7.33 6.06
CA LEU A 590 -5.22 8.64 6.69
C LEU A 590 -6.21 9.54 5.92
N VAL A 591 -6.39 9.36 4.60
CA VAL A 591 -7.05 10.30 3.67
C VAL A 591 -8.37 9.74 3.11
N ASP A 592 -9.28 9.31 3.99
CA ASP A 592 -10.62 8.84 3.57
C ASP A 592 -11.46 9.97 2.93
N THR A 593 -11.44 11.19 3.48
CA THR A 593 -12.35 12.28 3.10
C THR A 593 -11.66 13.63 2.83
N GLU A 594 -12.41 14.56 2.23
CA GLU A 594 -11.98 15.96 1.99
C GLU A 594 -11.52 16.65 3.30
N LYS A 595 -12.11 16.30 4.45
CA LYS A 595 -11.75 16.82 5.78
C LYS A 595 -10.40 16.31 6.28
N ASP A 596 -10.07 15.05 5.98
CA ASP A 596 -8.78 14.49 6.33
C ASP A 596 -7.66 15.20 5.56
N VAL A 597 -7.89 15.52 4.28
CA VAL A 597 -6.99 16.36 3.48
C VAL A 597 -6.88 17.78 4.07
N GLU A 598 -7.99 18.44 4.39
CA GLU A 598 -7.97 19.78 5.02
C GLU A 598 -7.15 19.79 6.32
N LEU A 599 -7.33 18.78 7.18
CA LEU A 599 -6.58 18.63 8.42
C LEU A 599 -5.07 18.44 8.16
N LEU A 600 -4.69 17.59 7.20
CA LEU A 600 -3.28 17.35 6.87
C LEU A 600 -2.62 18.57 6.19
N ILE A 601 -3.38 19.37 5.44
CA ILE A 601 -2.94 20.69 4.93
C ILE A 601 -2.71 21.66 6.09
N GLN A 602 -3.64 21.77 7.04
CA GLN A 602 -3.52 22.65 8.21
C GLN A 602 -2.29 22.33 9.08
N ASN A 603 -1.87 21.06 9.12
CA ASN A 603 -0.67 20.62 9.84
C ASN A 603 0.61 20.58 8.96
N GLY A 604 0.54 21.08 7.71
CA GLY A 604 1.68 21.22 6.80
C GLY A 604 2.22 19.90 6.22
N ILE A 605 1.51 18.80 6.42
CA ILE A 605 1.86 17.47 5.88
C ILE A 605 1.50 17.41 4.40
N ILE A 606 0.30 17.83 3.99
CA ILE A 606 -0.07 17.92 2.57
C ILE A 606 0.13 19.35 2.06
N THR A 607 0.80 19.50 0.92
CA THR A 607 0.84 20.74 0.14
C THR A 607 0.03 20.53 -1.13
N ASN A 608 -1.16 21.12 -1.20
CA ASN A 608 -2.11 20.91 -2.29
C ASN A 608 -1.95 22.00 -3.37
N LEU A 609 -1.41 21.60 -4.53
CA LEU A 609 -1.30 22.39 -5.76
C LEU A 609 -2.28 21.91 -6.85
N LEU A 610 -3.10 20.90 -6.55
CA LEU A 610 -4.11 20.28 -7.44
C LEU A 610 -5.48 21.00 -7.39
N GLY A 611 -5.62 22.02 -6.55
CA GLY A 611 -6.85 22.78 -6.34
C GLY A 611 -7.69 22.24 -5.19
N GLU A 612 -8.77 21.51 -5.47
CA GLU A 612 -9.72 21.06 -4.45
C GLU A 612 -9.18 19.92 -3.58
N CYS A 613 -9.42 19.96 -2.26
CA CYS A 613 -9.10 18.87 -1.33
C CYS A 613 -9.71 17.53 -1.77
N LYS A 614 -10.88 17.58 -2.42
CA LYS A 614 -11.56 16.44 -3.06
C LYS A 614 -10.72 15.74 -4.11
N SER A 615 -10.02 16.50 -4.95
CA SER A 615 -9.15 15.95 -6.00
C SER A 615 -7.98 15.21 -5.38
N VAL A 616 -7.40 15.74 -4.30
CA VAL A 616 -6.34 15.07 -3.53
C VAL A 616 -6.85 13.76 -2.89
N ALA A 617 -7.99 13.80 -2.17
CA ALA A 617 -8.55 12.61 -1.54
C ALA A 617 -8.86 11.52 -2.58
N LYS A 618 -9.49 11.89 -3.70
CA LYS A 618 -9.77 10.99 -4.83
C LYS A 618 -8.50 10.46 -5.49
N MET A 619 -7.43 11.25 -5.58
CA MET A 619 -6.15 10.79 -6.13
C MET A 619 -5.53 9.74 -5.21
N VAL A 620 -5.38 10.07 -3.92
CA VAL A 620 -4.76 9.18 -2.92
C VAL A 620 -5.51 7.86 -2.84
N ASN A 621 -6.84 7.87 -2.65
CA ASN A 621 -7.68 6.66 -2.57
C ASN A 621 -7.76 5.85 -3.87
N LYS A 622 -7.19 6.36 -4.96
CA LYS A 622 -7.02 5.67 -6.25
C LYS A 622 -5.60 5.13 -6.43
N LEU A 623 -4.61 5.56 -5.65
CA LEU A 623 -3.22 5.11 -5.76
C LEU A 623 -3.04 3.68 -5.24
N CYS A 624 -3.63 3.33 -4.10
CA CYS A 624 -3.58 1.97 -3.54
C CYS A 624 -4.50 0.96 -4.23
N LEU A 625 -5.34 1.38 -5.19
CA LEU A 625 -6.08 0.45 -6.03
C LEU A 625 -5.11 -0.45 -6.81
N GLU A 626 -5.44 -1.74 -6.82
CA GLU A 626 -4.69 -2.83 -7.44
C GLU A 626 -3.24 -3.06 -6.95
N ILE A 627 -2.83 -2.40 -5.86
CA ILE A 627 -1.54 -2.64 -5.18
C ILE A 627 -1.66 -3.87 -4.25
N THR A 628 -0.60 -4.69 -4.18
CA THR A 628 -0.51 -5.86 -3.31
C THR A 628 0.37 -5.56 -2.09
N THR A 629 -0.09 -5.93 -0.91
CA THR A 629 0.64 -5.81 0.36
C THR A 629 0.98 -7.20 0.89
N SER A 630 2.27 -7.49 1.09
CA SER A 630 2.81 -8.75 1.65
C SER A 630 3.36 -8.61 3.07
N GLY A 631 3.49 -7.38 3.54
CA GLY A 631 4.00 -6.93 4.84
C GLY A 631 4.06 -5.40 4.80
N SER A 632 4.40 -4.73 5.91
CA SER A 632 4.60 -3.28 5.89
C SER A 632 5.61 -2.80 6.93
N CYS A 633 6.55 -1.94 6.51
CA CYS A 633 7.50 -1.31 7.42
C CYS A 633 6.83 -0.40 8.47
N PHE A 634 5.61 0.09 8.18
CA PHE A 634 4.81 0.91 9.10
C PHE A 634 3.78 0.12 9.92
N TYR A 635 3.80 -1.21 9.90
CA TYR A 635 2.86 -2.02 10.69
C TYR A 635 2.88 -1.63 12.18
N GLY A 636 4.06 -1.52 12.79
CA GLY A 636 4.19 -1.13 14.20
C GLY A 636 3.58 0.24 14.50
N VAL A 637 3.82 1.22 13.62
CA VAL A 637 3.21 2.56 13.71
C VAL A 637 1.70 2.49 13.62
N SER A 638 1.15 1.68 12.71
CA SER A 638 -0.30 1.53 12.57
C SER A 638 -0.95 0.90 13.82
N VAL A 639 -0.29 -0.10 14.42
CA VAL A 639 -0.72 -0.73 15.68
C VAL A 639 -0.70 0.27 16.83
N ASP A 640 0.35 1.07 16.98
CA ASP A 640 0.44 2.05 18.07
C ASP A 640 -0.55 3.22 17.90
N LEU A 641 -0.83 3.66 16.67
CA LEU A 641 -1.88 4.63 16.36
C LEU A 641 -3.28 4.10 16.70
N ASN A 642 -3.59 2.87 16.27
CA ASN A 642 -4.86 2.22 16.61
C ASN A 642 -4.99 2.01 18.12
N LYS A 643 -3.94 1.57 18.80
CA LYS A 643 -3.90 1.41 20.26
C LYS A 643 -4.08 2.72 21.02
N HIS A 644 -3.57 3.84 20.47
CA HIS A 644 -3.83 5.17 21.01
C HIS A 644 -5.31 5.54 20.87
N TYR A 645 -5.89 5.36 19.68
CA TYR A 645 -7.33 5.62 19.46
C TYR A 645 -8.23 4.71 20.28
N GLU A 646 -7.88 3.44 20.47
CA GLU A 646 -8.65 2.43 21.21
C GLU A 646 -8.67 2.65 22.73
N ASN A 647 -7.79 3.50 23.27
CA ASN A 647 -7.77 3.79 24.69
C ASN A 647 -9.10 4.42 25.16
N PRO A 648 -9.78 3.89 26.19
CA PRO A 648 -11.08 4.39 26.65
C PRO A 648 -11.10 5.88 27.00
N TRP A 649 -9.98 6.44 27.50
CA TRP A 649 -9.86 7.87 27.77
C TRP A 649 -9.88 8.69 26.47
N PHE A 650 -9.04 8.33 25.49
CA PHE A 650 -8.96 9.03 24.21
C PHE A 650 -10.25 8.86 23.38
N LYS A 651 -10.92 7.70 23.42
CA LYS A 651 -12.28 7.53 22.87
C LYS A 651 -13.30 8.47 23.51
N THR A 652 -13.28 8.58 24.83
CA THR A 652 -14.20 9.48 25.55
C THR A 652 -13.94 10.94 25.18
N VAL A 653 -12.68 11.34 25.04
CA VAL A 653 -12.29 12.68 24.56
C VAL A 653 -12.72 12.94 23.10
N ALA A 654 -12.57 11.96 22.20
CA ALA A 654 -13.02 12.05 20.81
C ALA A 654 -14.54 12.26 20.71
N ILE A 655 -15.32 11.45 21.45
CA ILE A 655 -16.78 11.60 21.54
C ILE A 655 -17.15 12.95 22.15
N MET A 656 -16.43 13.39 23.20
CA MET A 656 -16.69 14.70 23.81
C MET A 656 -16.49 15.85 22.81
N ARG A 657 -15.37 15.84 22.08
CA ARG A 657 -15.04 16.84 21.06
C ARG A 657 -16.04 16.86 19.92
N SER A 658 -16.30 15.71 19.30
CA SER A 658 -17.19 15.58 18.13
C SER A 658 -18.66 15.88 18.45
N VAL A 659 -19.18 15.46 19.61
CA VAL A 659 -20.59 15.66 19.95
C VAL A 659 -20.83 17.05 20.56
N TYR A 660 -20.15 17.38 21.66
CA TYR A 660 -20.48 18.54 22.49
C TYR A 660 -19.73 19.82 22.09
N PHE A 661 -18.52 19.70 21.54
CA PHE A 661 -17.67 20.82 21.16
C PHE A 661 -17.51 20.98 19.63
N SER A 662 -18.40 20.36 18.83
CA SER A 662 -18.35 20.42 17.35
C SER A 662 -18.51 21.83 16.76
N ASN A 663 -19.06 22.78 17.51
CA ASN A 663 -19.07 24.19 17.15
C ASN A 663 -19.22 25.08 18.39
N LEU A 664 -18.94 26.37 18.22
CA LEU A 664 -18.99 27.38 19.29
C LEU A 664 -20.34 27.41 20.02
N TRP A 665 -21.48 27.25 19.33
CA TRP A 665 -22.81 27.29 19.95
C TRP A 665 -23.12 26.05 20.79
N ARG A 666 -22.72 24.85 20.35
CA ARG A 666 -22.83 23.63 21.15
C ARG A 666 -21.88 23.63 22.34
N GLY A 667 -20.65 24.14 22.15
CA GLY A 667 -19.67 24.29 23.22
C GLY A 667 -20.14 25.27 24.30
N THR A 668 -20.58 26.47 23.92
CA THR A 668 -21.12 27.45 24.89
C THR A 668 -22.40 26.96 25.55
N GLY A 669 -23.31 26.31 24.82
CA GLY A 669 -24.49 25.67 25.39
C GLY A 669 -24.16 24.58 26.42
N THR A 670 -23.16 23.75 26.14
CA THR A 670 -22.68 22.71 27.07
C THR A 670 -22.05 23.32 28.32
N ILE A 671 -21.22 24.35 28.16
CA ILE A 671 -20.62 25.08 29.29
C ILE A 671 -21.70 25.76 30.14
N ALA A 672 -22.67 26.43 29.51
CA ALA A 672 -23.79 27.06 30.21
C ALA A 672 -24.63 26.04 30.99
N ALA A 673 -24.93 24.87 30.40
CA ALA A 673 -25.62 23.79 31.08
C ALA A 673 -24.83 23.24 32.29
N LEU A 674 -23.51 23.07 32.17
CA LEU A 674 -22.64 22.65 33.28
C LEU A 674 -22.58 23.70 34.40
N VAL A 675 -22.47 25.00 34.07
CA VAL A 675 -22.50 26.10 35.04
C VAL A 675 -23.84 26.16 35.76
N LEU A 676 -24.96 26.05 35.04
CA LEU A 676 -26.30 25.99 35.64
C LEU A 676 -26.44 24.79 36.58
N LEU A 677 -25.98 23.60 36.15
CA LEU A 677 -26.02 22.39 36.98
C LEU A 677 -25.20 22.57 38.27
N PHE A 678 -23.98 23.12 38.17
CA PHE A 678 -23.13 23.44 39.32
C PHE A 678 -23.78 24.46 40.27
N LEU A 679 -24.40 25.51 39.75
CA LEU A 679 -25.14 26.50 40.54
C LEU A 679 -26.36 25.87 41.25
N THR A 680 -27.13 25.01 40.58
CA THR A 680 -28.24 24.27 41.21
C THR A 680 -27.77 23.30 42.29
N PHE A 681 -26.58 22.69 42.13
CA PHE A 681 -25.96 21.87 43.16
C PHE A 681 -25.56 22.70 44.39
N ILE A 682 -24.90 23.84 44.21
CA ILE A 682 -24.57 24.77 45.31
C ILE A 682 -25.84 25.24 46.03
N GLN A 683 -26.88 25.64 45.27
CA GLN A 683 -28.17 26.05 45.84
C GLN A 683 -28.82 24.92 46.65
N SER A 684 -28.74 23.68 46.16
CA SER A 684 -29.25 22.50 46.86
C SER A 684 -28.50 22.26 48.18
N VAL A 685 -27.16 22.30 48.15
CA VAL A 685 -26.30 22.16 49.34
C VAL A 685 -26.60 23.27 50.36
N TYR A 686 -26.64 24.54 49.93
CA TYR A 686 -26.96 25.67 50.82
C TYR A 686 -28.35 25.54 51.44
N SER A 687 -29.36 25.10 50.67
CA SER A 687 -30.70 24.86 51.19
C SER A 687 -30.76 23.73 52.22
N LEU A 688 -29.87 22.73 52.09
CA LEU A 688 -29.75 21.61 53.03
C LEU A 688 -29.02 22.04 54.31
N SER A 689 -27.89 22.76 54.20
CA SER A 689 -27.16 23.32 55.34
C SER A 689 -28.04 24.25 56.15
N ARG A 690 -28.77 25.18 55.52
CA ARG A 690 -29.69 26.09 56.20
C ARG A 690 -30.86 25.35 56.88
N ARG A 691 -31.31 24.21 56.34
CA ARG A 691 -32.28 23.33 57.01
C ARG A 691 -31.68 22.62 58.23
N LEU A 692 -30.41 22.23 58.19
CA LEU A 692 -29.71 21.65 59.35
C LEU A 692 -29.47 22.70 60.44
N GLU A 693 -29.05 23.92 60.08
CA GLU A 693 -28.93 25.06 60.98
C GLU A 693 -30.28 25.47 61.62
N SER A 694 -31.38 25.42 60.86
CA SER A 694 -32.72 25.65 61.43
C SER A 694 -33.12 24.59 62.46
N LYS A 695 -32.62 23.35 62.31
CA LYS A 695 -32.88 22.27 63.27
C LYS A 695 -32.01 22.39 64.52
N SER A 696 -30.76 22.85 64.40
CA SER A 696 -29.92 23.13 65.56
C SER A 696 -30.38 24.36 66.34
N THR A 697 -30.83 25.44 65.67
CA THR A 697 -31.43 26.61 66.36
C THR A 697 -32.76 26.27 67.04
N LEU A 698 -33.64 25.49 66.41
CA LEU A 698 -34.85 24.94 67.07
C LEU A 698 -34.54 24.00 68.27
N SER A 699 -33.32 23.48 68.36
CA SER A 699 -32.85 22.70 69.51
C SER A 699 -32.35 23.60 70.65
N ILE A 700 -31.84 24.79 70.32
CA ILE A 700 -31.34 25.80 71.29
C ILE A 700 -32.49 26.65 71.84
N GLU A 701 -33.46 27.08 71.03
CA GLU A 701 -34.64 27.81 71.54
C GLU A 701 -35.54 26.94 72.44
N ARG A 702 -35.42 25.60 72.37
CA ARG A 702 -36.09 24.69 73.31
C ARG A 702 -35.42 24.57 74.68
N SER A 703 -34.28 25.23 74.93
CA SER A 703 -33.53 25.10 76.18
C SER A 703 -33.57 26.33 77.11
N GLN A 704 -34.29 27.41 76.76
CA GLN A 704 -34.46 28.56 77.66
C GLN A 704 -35.93 28.81 78.07
N SER A 705 -36.22 28.40 79.30
CA SER A 705 -37.41 28.74 80.10
C SER A 705 -36.90 29.34 81.44
N PRO A 706 -37.58 30.34 82.05
CA PRO A 706 -36.96 31.20 83.04
C PRO A 706 -36.99 30.65 84.49
N ILE A 707 -35.87 30.81 85.21
CA ILE A 707 -35.62 30.93 86.67
C ILE A 707 -34.07 31.03 86.78
N GLY A 708 -33.42 31.88 87.59
CA GLY A 708 -33.88 32.89 88.55
C GLY A 708 -32.71 33.82 88.97
N LYS A 709 -32.97 34.72 89.93
CA LYS A 709 -32.09 35.83 90.37
C LYS A 709 -30.73 35.42 90.96
N LEU A 710 -29.69 36.23 90.66
CA LEU A 710 -28.64 36.84 91.52
C LEU A 710 -27.38 37.08 90.62
N VAL A 711 -26.54 38.12 90.70
CA VAL A 711 -26.46 39.42 91.40
C VAL A 711 -25.14 40.05 90.90
N THR A 712 -25.11 41.36 90.58
CA THR A 712 -23.91 42.23 90.32
C THR A 712 -22.87 41.81 89.25
N GLU A 713 -22.03 42.65 88.61
CA GLU A 713 -21.90 44.10 88.33
C GLU A 713 -20.45 44.28 87.78
N VAL A 714 -20.20 45.33 86.97
CA VAL A 714 -18.92 45.66 86.25
C VAL A 714 -18.62 44.75 85.04
N GLY A 715 -18.07 45.21 83.90
CA GLY A 715 -17.82 46.58 83.42
C GLY A 715 -16.65 46.69 82.41
N ALA A 716 -16.69 47.71 81.52
CA ALA A 716 -15.70 48.08 80.47
C ALA A 716 -15.52 47.06 79.30
N GLU A 717 -15.64 47.40 78.01
CA GLU A 717 -15.00 48.41 77.14
C GLU A 717 -13.69 47.97 76.45
N SER A 718 -13.57 48.44 75.19
CA SER A 718 -12.35 48.75 74.41
C SER A 718 -11.84 47.77 73.33
N ASP A 719 -11.25 48.42 72.32
CA ASP A 719 -10.87 47.94 70.98
C ASP A 719 -9.49 47.28 70.89
N SER A 720 -9.17 46.82 69.67
CA SER A 720 -7.86 46.34 69.18
C SER A 720 -7.46 44.96 69.74
N GLY A 721 -6.78 44.09 69.00
CA GLY A 721 -5.99 44.27 67.79
C GLY A 721 -4.64 43.56 67.97
N VAL A 722 -3.94 43.27 66.88
CA VAL A 722 -2.60 42.62 66.82
C VAL A 722 -2.58 41.08 66.84
N LEU A 723 -1.89 40.53 65.83
CA LEU A 723 -1.52 39.13 65.67
C LEU A 723 -0.47 38.68 66.70
N ALA A 724 -0.57 37.42 67.14
CA ALA A 724 0.62 36.64 67.50
C ALA A 724 0.42 35.16 67.16
N LEU A 725 1.18 34.66 66.18
CA LEU A 725 1.56 33.26 66.11
C LEU A 725 2.43 32.92 67.33
N LEU A 726 2.28 31.72 67.92
CA LEU A 726 3.42 30.82 68.18
C LEU A 726 3.00 29.45 68.78
N SER A 727 3.67 28.42 68.28
CA SER A 727 4.07 27.18 68.97
C SER A 727 3.08 26.03 69.21
N ILE A 728 3.45 24.91 68.60
CA ILE A 728 3.04 23.52 68.81
C ILE A 728 3.69 22.97 70.11
N PRO A 729 3.10 21.98 70.78
CA PRO A 729 3.87 20.76 71.08
C PRO A 729 3.28 19.49 70.41
N LYS A 730 4.18 18.56 70.10
CA LYS A 730 3.92 17.22 69.52
C LYS A 730 4.20 16.15 70.60
N LEU A 731 4.20 14.88 70.18
CA LEU A 731 4.61 13.67 70.92
C LEU A 731 3.51 13.11 71.87
N ASP A 732 3.19 11.80 71.93
CA ASP A 732 3.79 10.64 71.22
C ASP A 732 2.85 9.41 71.06
N ASP A 733 3.38 8.40 70.36
CA ASP A 733 2.77 7.14 69.89
C ASP A 733 2.26 6.14 70.95
N VAL A 734 1.46 5.12 70.54
CA VAL A 734 1.88 3.69 70.44
C VAL A 734 0.70 2.68 70.33
N ALA A 735 0.85 1.73 69.38
CA ALA A 735 0.26 0.37 69.27
C ALA A 735 -1.21 0.12 68.91
N GLY A 736 -1.42 -0.86 68.01
CA GLY A 736 -2.69 -1.62 67.88
C GLY A 736 -3.00 -2.24 66.51
N ASP A 737 -2.21 -3.20 66.02
CA ASP A 737 -2.59 -4.03 64.86
C ASP A 737 -3.84 -4.90 65.15
N ILE A 738 -4.70 -5.11 64.13
CA ILE A 738 -5.29 -6.42 63.78
C ILE A 738 -5.99 -6.33 62.40
N ASN A 739 -5.97 -7.45 61.68
CA ASN A 739 -6.25 -7.57 60.25
C ASN A 739 -7.70 -8.02 59.89
N ALA A 740 -8.02 -7.89 58.60
CA ALA A 740 -9.07 -8.58 57.83
C ALA A 740 -10.56 -8.15 57.97
N GLY A 741 -11.19 -7.87 56.81
CA GLY A 741 -12.62 -7.50 56.73
C GLY A 741 -13.09 -7.05 55.33
N GLU A 742 -13.03 -7.96 54.36
CA GLU A 742 -13.71 -8.02 53.03
C GLU A 742 -14.13 -6.76 52.21
N LYS A 743 -13.88 -6.91 50.89
CA LYS A 743 -14.38 -6.11 49.76
C LYS A 743 -15.88 -5.75 49.86
N LEU A 744 -16.24 -4.48 49.59
CA LEU A 744 -17.49 -4.11 48.92
C LEU A 744 -17.45 -2.70 48.26
N THR A 745 -17.28 -2.71 46.93
CA THR A 745 -17.68 -1.71 45.90
C THR A 745 -18.08 -0.27 46.27
N LYS A 746 -17.33 0.71 45.73
CA LYS A 746 -17.73 2.01 45.10
C LYS A 746 -16.43 2.70 44.64
N LYS A 747 -16.12 2.98 43.37
CA LYS A 747 -16.85 3.75 42.33
C LYS A 747 -17.54 5.01 42.88
N SER A 748 -16.79 6.12 43.00
CA SER A 748 -17.04 7.42 42.33
C SER A 748 -16.11 8.53 42.86
N PHE A 749 -15.96 9.60 42.05
CA PHE A 749 -15.30 10.89 42.34
C PHE A 749 -13.77 11.00 42.38
N CYS A 750 -13.22 11.42 41.23
CA CYS A 750 -12.17 12.44 41.15
C CYS A 750 -12.81 13.82 40.87
N ILE A 751 -11.96 14.86 40.74
CA ILE A 751 -12.28 16.25 40.35
C ILE A 751 -12.87 17.02 41.56
N ILE A 752 -12.33 18.16 42.01
CA ILE A 752 -11.77 19.32 41.29
C ILE A 752 -10.44 19.79 41.91
N ASP A 753 -9.40 20.00 41.08
CA ASP A 753 -8.55 21.20 41.19
C ASP A 753 -7.61 21.36 39.99
N SER A 754 -7.91 22.34 39.12
CA SER A 754 -6.98 23.00 38.17
C SER A 754 -7.77 23.84 37.16
N LEU A 755 -8.00 25.12 37.45
CA LEU A 755 -8.22 26.17 36.44
C LEU A 755 -8.14 27.57 37.08
N LYS A 756 -6.91 28.12 37.17
CA LYS A 756 -6.69 29.57 37.23
C LYS A 756 -5.58 29.95 36.26
N ILE A 757 -6.00 30.59 35.17
CA ILE A 757 -5.16 31.37 34.27
C ILE A 757 -5.57 32.83 34.45
N SER A 758 -4.62 33.73 34.71
CA SER A 758 -4.64 35.07 34.13
C SER A 758 -3.26 35.73 34.18
N PHE A 759 -2.97 36.40 33.08
CA PHE A 759 -1.97 37.43 32.77
C PHE A 759 -1.65 38.43 33.91
N SER A 760 -0.54 39.19 33.92
CA SER A 760 0.23 39.78 32.79
C SER A 760 1.66 40.27 33.17
N SER A 761 2.58 40.29 32.17
CA SER A 761 3.74 41.22 31.98
C SER A 761 4.75 41.44 33.15
N SER A 762 6.07 41.44 32.96
CA SER A 762 6.84 42.23 31.98
C SER A 762 8.31 41.74 31.84
N ARG A 763 9.04 42.30 30.84
CA ARG A 763 10.49 42.67 30.79
C ARG A 763 11.36 42.37 32.04
N GLU A 764 12.66 42.01 31.97
CA GLU A 764 13.68 42.13 30.91
C GLU A 764 14.99 41.37 31.30
N ASN A 765 15.90 41.19 30.32
CA ASN A 765 17.38 41.08 30.44
C ASN A 765 18.09 39.95 31.22
N GLY A 766 19.19 39.49 30.60
CA GLY A 766 20.31 38.75 31.22
C GLY A 766 20.09 37.23 31.36
N GLY A 767 21.06 36.36 31.08
CA GLY A 767 22.48 36.57 30.78
C GLY A 767 23.30 35.45 31.43
N ASN A 768 24.11 34.75 30.62
CA ASN A 768 24.99 33.62 30.98
C ASN A 768 25.50 33.53 32.44
N ILE A 769 25.65 32.30 32.96
CA ILE A 769 26.98 31.68 33.20
C ILE A 769 26.85 30.21 33.69
N SER A 770 27.92 29.46 33.47
CA SER A 770 28.06 28.01 33.63
C SER A 770 28.47 27.53 35.04
N LYS A 771 28.54 26.20 35.18
CA LYS A 771 29.43 25.39 36.04
C LYS A 771 29.06 25.14 37.52
N SER A 772 28.59 23.90 37.73
CA SER A 772 29.17 22.88 38.62
C SER A 772 29.61 23.27 40.05
N SER A 773 29.02 22.62 41.06
CA SER A 773 29.64 21.45 41.73
C SER A 773 28.71 20.77 42.75
N LEU A 774 28.93 19.47 42.95
CA LEU A 774 28.90 18.65 44.19
C LEU A 774 28.28 19.28 45.46
N LEU A 775 27.55 18.58 46.35
CA LEU A 775 27.61 17.14 46.73
C LEU A 775 26.42 16.77 47.68
N LEU A 776 26.37 15.49 48.10
CA LEU A 776 25.61 14.90 49.24
C LEU A 776 24.14 14.48 49.04
N LEU A 777 24.01 13.26 48.51
CA LEU A 777 23.11 12.19 48.99
C LEU A 777 23.41 11.84 50.48
N PRO A 778 22.52 11.17 51.26
CA PRO A 778 21.85 9.93 50.84
C PRO A 778 20.40 9.63 51.27
N SER A 779 19.74 8.84 50.42
CA SER A 779 18.74 7.79 50.71
C SER A 779 17.69 8.02 51.81
N LEU A 780 16.46 8.33 51.38
CA LEU A 780 15.34 7.38 51.44
C LEU A 780 14.34 7.67 50.29
#